data_AF-A0AAD7JBK6-F1
#
_entry.id   AF-A0AAD7JBK6-F1
#
_cell.length_a   1.000
_cell.length_b   1.000
_cell.length_c   1.000
_cell.angle_alpha   90.00
_cell.angle_beta   90.00
_cell.angle_gamma   90.00
#
_symmetry.space_group_name_H-M   'P 1'
#
loop_
_entity.id
_entity.type
_entity.pdbx_description
1 polymer ?
#
loop_
_entity_poly.entity_id
_entity_poly.type
_entity_poly.pdbx_seq_one_letter_code
_entity_poly.pdbx_strand_id
1 'polypeptide(L)'
;EWDGWPDGDFSALFSTSFVEEYDNLQVHWATRVLGGRGGSSEAETWQDGKLARRQCQGVIECENPQCQVVTRPQTRTDGVAKQLAKACACGSKLVHTTCSVRSTLNTFIGGIYYQNGGTHDHSRPTLRLHMLKKEKGEFTDIVQDHPTTGPLKLLVGRPGAAGPAKSVAHISPLLVNADRIKYERRKVLRGPGGYGGDNFLKEFAKFEEDNPDFIRNSQLGTVAVIVMQTPFMASLLVKSTMVDNEAVNGLVSDAAHGFWLDRNTLLIVSSVYEPIHLKCWVPAVITYSNGGTAEHYRIHFFELFASISRECEMRKLSMTDDMLVNVVDFSLAERNGFILAFVDFWRQYAPDERTVNELLEAAPKLLKGCVQHFRAQITRLKKISGVIDVFANAAKKLLKCETVDEFTTHANAFIEAFARAETWIRWWMLPAHACMLFPSFRVMDAALWHKIPDTTNAEEAMHWKMYAGLGKAFALMPGLRVLAAFADYYRTQFDAQRRGVKVHYGADREHWKVTASLHGRTKYNRTPGTMKNDGRPPDTAKALIGRPKRKGTEYEKGYVWRDNSCWLDSSLIAILSAASRDYSMSMEPMFAALPSGHPLLDLRQMIYTCLQLPLEGYEDGGCALLSDQRDGFRKVLQAAPRGPVTSLTGFGHLFPWLYFIAGHMRPGKSTFTPEGERAASYFRMFTVELKRCDGAGEQQEHFALGNIKLRKDCQLAPAVYPQYQGILRASFADLMRPAKPQALGACWRVYEGDIFCLGNTVCHEVVLTMLTIPNVLIIEMGEPPSDGHWDVPSALYPYPNNAVATAHGLKYSITAHCYVSVEDRHFITRYLTSDGAKNRIFDYDGRKDEGHAVLQSSSALKGLLTGPTHLLRDIPDGYQLDAIIYHLDGGEPAQKYFRKQQI
;
A
#
# COMPACT_ATOMS: atom_id res chain seq x y z
N GLU A 1 32.46 -27.17 36.98
CA GLU A 1 31.39 -27.07 35.97
C GLU A 1 30.08 -26.79 36.70
N TRP A 2 29.21 -25.89 36.20
CA TRP A 2 27.94 -25.55 36.85
C TRP A 2 26.81 -26.41 36.26
N ASP A 3 26.30 -27.36 37.04
CA ASP A 3 25.28 -28.34 36.61
C ASP A 3 23.82 -27.89 36.92
N GLY A 4 23.67 -26.70 37.50
CA GLY A 4 22.39 -26.13 37.90
C GLY A 4 21.80 -26.71 39.19
N TRP A 5 22.49 -27.60 39.89
CA TRP A 5 22.06 -28.23 41.15
C TRP A 5 23.06 -27.96 42.28
N PRO A 6 23.23 -26.70 42.71
CA PRO A 6 24.12 -26.40 43.83
C PRO A 6 23.62 -27.15 45.08
N ASP A 7 24.48 -27.94 45.68
CA ASP A 7 24.18 -28.79 46.82
C ASP A 7 25.41 -28.92 47.73
N GLY A 8 25.19 -29.01 49.03
CA GLY A 8 26.24 -28.93 50.05
C GLY A 8 26.72 -27.51 50.35
N ASP A 9 27.54 -27.42 51.41
CA ASP A 9 28.13 -26.15 51.85
C ASP A 9 29.33 -25.78 50.98
N PHE A 10 29.19 -24.69 50.22
CA PHE A 10 30.31 -24.13 49.45
C PHE A 10 30.19 -22.63 49.22
N SER A 11 31.33 -22.01 48.94
CA SER A 11 31.41 -20.64 48.45
C SER A 11 32.40 -20.55 47.31
N ALA A 12 32.04 -19.85 46.24
CA ALA A 12 32.89 -19.71 45.06
C ALA A 12 32.73 -18.34 44.41
N LEU A 13 33.84 -17.80 43.90
CA LEU A 13 33.85 -16.62 43.05
C LEU A 13 33.79 -17.06 41.58
N PHE A 14 32.78 -16.62 40.86
CA PHE A 14 32.63 -16.86 39.43
C PHE A 14 32.88 -15.57 38.66
N SER A 15 33.81 -15.62 37.69
CA SER A 15 34.13 -14.46 36.85
C SER A 15 32.94 -14.06 35.97
N THR A 16 32.91 -12.82 35.51
CA THR A 16 31.88 -12.33 34.56
C THR A 16 31.77 -13.24 33.33
N SER A 17 32.90 -13.66 32.76
CA SER A 17 32.93 -14.60 31.63
C SER A 17 32.27 -15.94 31.95
N PHE A 18 32.54 -16.51 33.14
CA PHE A 18 31.93 -17.77 33.56
C PHE A 18 30.42 -17.60 33.82
N VAL A 19 30.04 -16.49 34.45
CA VAL A 19 28.62 -16.17 34.74
C VAL A 19 27.83 -16.04 33.43
N GLU A 20 28.37 -15.34 32.43
CA GLU A 20 27.77 -15.23 31.10
C GLU A 20 27.72 -16.59 30.37
N GLU A 21 28.81 -17.34 30.43
CA GLU A 21 28.95 -18.66 29.81
C GLU A 21 27.91 -19.66 30.35
N TYR A 22 27.53 -19.55 31.62
CA TYR A 22 26.57 -20.45 32.30
C TYR A 22 25.22 -19.76 32.61
N ASP A 23 24.76 -18.88 31.71
CA ASP A 23 23.42 -18.26 31.71
C ASP A 23 23.05 -17.61 33.07
N ASN A 24 23.99 -16.87 33.68
CA ASN A 24 23.88 -16.22 34.99
C ASN A 24 23.67 -17.16 36.20
N LEU A 25 24.31 -18.34 36.17
CA LEU A 25 24.26 -19.33 37.26
C LEU A 25 22.82 -19.68 37.66
N GLN A 26 21.97 -19.93 36.66
CA GLN A 26 20.60 -20.37 36.92
C GLN A 26 20.59 -21.72 37.65
N VAL A 27 19.57 -21.92 38.48
CA VAL A 27 19.41 -23.12 39.31
C VAL A 27 18.11 -23.86 39.00
N HIS A 28 18.17 -25.19 39.06
CA HIS A 28 17.04 -26.08 38.85
C HIS A 28 16.25 -26.37 40.13
N TRP A 29 16.75 -25.98 41.31
CA TRP A 29 15.98 -26.01 42.55
C TRP A 29 14.79 -25.05 42.53
N ALA A 30 13.73 -25.42 43.25
CA ALA A 30 12.54 -24.60 43.43
C ALA A 30 12.83 -23.47 44.41
N THR A 31 13.37 -22.34 43.94
CA THR A 31 13.81 -21.26 44.84
C THR A 31 12.83 -20.08 44.86
N ARG A 32 12.66 -19.51 46.05
CA ARG A 32 12.00 -18.23 46.28
C ARG A 32 13.05 -17.16 46.55
N VAL A 33 12.90 -16.00 45.94
CA VAL A 33 13.75 -14.82 46.20
C VAL A 33 13.29 -14.17 47.50
N LEU A 34 14.22 -13.97 48.44
CA LEU A 34 13.96 -13.34 49.74
C LEU A 34 14.26 -11.83 49.74
N GLY A 35 14.77 -11.31 48.62
CA GLY A 35 15.27 -9.95 48.50
C GLY A 35 16.67 -9.76 49.10
N GLY A 36 17.27 -8.60 48.84
CA GLY A 36 18.50 -8.13 49.45
C GLY A 36 18.48 -6.60 49.48
N ARG A 37 18.75 -5.99 50.63
CA ARG A 37 18.93 -4.54 50.75
C ARG A 37 20.43 -4.25 50.79
N GLY A 38 20.92 -3.44 49.85
CA GLY A 38 22.30 -2.96 49.80
C GLY A 38 23.13 -3.50 48.62
N GLY A 39 24.13 -2.70 48.22
CA GLY A 39 25.17 -3.02 47.24
C GLY A 39 24.88 -2.61 45.79
N SER A 40 25.93 -2.51 44.98
CA SER A 40 25.88 -2.15 43.55
C SER A 40 26.44 -3.27 42.68
N SER A 41 25.82 -3.52 41.52
CA SER A 41 26.39 -4.44 40.52
C SER A 41 27.68 -3.89 39.88
N GLU A 42 27.97 -2.60 40.06
CA GLU A 42 29.16 -1.91 39.56
C GLU A 42 30.27 -1.81 40.63
N ALA A 43 30.07 -2.40 41.82
CA ALA A 43 31.08 -2.37 42.87
C ALA A 43 32.36 -3.11 42.44
N GLU A 44 33.53 -2.60 42.87
CA GLU A 44 34.84 -3.22 42.60
C GLU A 44 35.05 -4.51 43.39
N THR A 45 34.48 -4.59 44.59
CA THR A 45 34.57 -5.76 45.47
C THR A 45 33.22 -6.45 45.60
N TRP A 46 33.23 -7.76 45.87
CA TRP A 46 32.00 -8.53 46.01
C TRP A 46 31.27 -8.21 47.33
N GLN A 47 31.97 -7.71 48.35
CA GLN A 47 31.40 -7.33 49.64
C GLN A 47 30.42 -6.16 49.52
N ASP A 48 30.70 -5.24 48.59
CA ASP A 48 29.84 -4.10 48.25
C ASP A 48 28.89 -4.42 47.07
N GLY A 49 28.95 -5.66 46.57
CA GLY A 49 28.16 -6.16 45.46
C GLY A 49 26.67 -6.22 45.76
N LYS A 50 25.85 -6.15 44.72
CA LYS A 50 24.40 -6.29 44.81
C LYS A 50 24.03 -7.67 45.35
N LEU A 51 23.41 -7.69 46.53
CA LEU A 51 23.06 -8.91 47.26
C LEU A 51 21.71 -9.49 46.82
N ALA A 52 21.69 -10.78 46.51
CA ALA A 52 20.46 -11.56 46.27
C ALA A 52 20.46 -12.84 47.13
N ARG A 53 19.35 -13.07 47.84
CA ARG A 53 19.15 -14.28 48.65
C ARG A 53 18.04 -15.15 48.08
N ARG A 54 18.31 -16.45 48.00
CA ARG A 54 17.39 -17.47 47.50
C ARG A 54 17.18 -18.54 48.58
N GLN A 55 15.95 -19.02 48.74
CA GLN A 55 15.64 -20.15 49.62
C GLN A 55 14.94 -21.24 48.84
N CYS A 56 15.39 -22.49 48.99
CA CYS A 56 14.71 -23.65 48.43
C CYS A 56 13.33 -23.82 49.08
N GLN A 57 12.32 -24.09 48.28
CA GLN A 57 10.96 -24.37 48.71
C GLN A 57 10.71 -25.87 48.88
N GLY A 58 11.69 -26.73 48.55
CA GLY A 58 11.53 -28.18 48.57
C GLY A 58 10.77 -28.72 47.36
N VAL A 59 9.97 -29.77 47.55
CA VAL A 59 9.25 -30.50 46.49
C VAL A 59 7.85 -30.91 46.91
N ILE A 60 6.96 -31.09 45.93
CA ILE A 60 5.65 -31.72 46.15
C ILE A 60 5.71 -33.13 45.58
N GLU A 61 5.52 -34.13 46.43
CA GLU A 61 5.64 -35.55 46.11
C GLU A 61 4.31 -36.28 46.28
N CYS A 62 4.14 -37.38 45.56
CA CYS A 62 2.99 -38.26 45.76
C CYS A 62 3.21 -39.16 46.98
N GLU A 63 2.19 -39.31 47.82
CA GLU A 63 2.24 -40.19 48.99
C GLU A 63 2.32 -41.68 48.65
N ASN A 64 1.94 -42.07 47.42
CA ASN A 64 2.07 -43.44 46.96
C ASN A 64 3.53 -43.75 46.60
N PRO A 65 4.20 -44.70 47.29
CA PRO A 65 5.61 -45.02 47.06
C PRO A 65 5.90 -45.62 45.67
N GLN A 66 4.87 -46.12 44.96
CA GLN A 66 5.01 -46.59 43.57
C GLN A 66 4.85 -45.47 42.53
N CYS A 67 4.49 -44.25 42.94
CA CYS A 67 4.26 -43.12 42.06
C CYS A 67 5.46 -42.18 42.04
N GLN A 68 6.09 -42.02 40.87
CA GLN A 68 7.31 -41.21 40.70
C GLN A 68 7.06 -39.71 40.51
N VAL A 69 5.87 -39.22 40.89
CA VAL A 69 5.50 -37.81 40.68
C VAL A 69 6.19 -36.95 41.74
N VAL A 70 7.21 -36.20 41.30
CA VAL A 70 7.90 -35.17 42.09
C VAL A 70 7.79 -33.85 41.35
N THR A 71 6.98 -32.92 41.86
CA THR A 71 6.67 -31.65 41.18
C THR A 71 7.24 -30.45 41.92
N ARG A 72 7.47 -29.38 41.16
CA ARG A 72 7.97 -28.12 41.69
C ARG A 72 6.86 -27.37 42.44
N PRO A 73 7.06 -26.97 43.71
CA PRO A 73 6.15 -26.06 44.40
C PRO A 73 6.10 -24.70 43.69
N GLN A 74 4.91 -24.11 43.62
CA GLN A 74 4.77 -22.73 43.20
C GLN A 74 5.42 -21.77 44.21
N THR A 75 5.80 -20.58 43.74
CA THR A 75 6.53 -19.60 44.55
C THR A 75 5.66 -18.90 45.61
N ARG A 76 4.34 -18.87 45.41
CA ARG A 76 3.38 -18.29 46.35
C ARG A 76 2.67 -19.38 47.15
N THR A 77 2.41 -19.10 48.42
CA THR A 77 1.75 -20.02 49.36
C THR A 77 0.35 -20.43 48.90
N ASP A 78 -0.42 -19.51 48.32
CA ASP A 78 -1.75 -19.80 47.75
C ASP A 78 -1.66 -20.74 46.52
N GLY A 79 -0.58 -20.61 45.76
CA GLY A 79 -0.27 -21.51 44.64
C GLY A 79 0.04 -22.93 45.10
N VAL A 80 0.86 -23.08 46.15
CA VAL A 80 1.16 -24.38 46.75
C VAL A 80 -0.09 -25.04 47.32
N ALA A 81 -0.93 -24.28 48.04
CA ALA A 81 -2.20 -24.81 48.57
C ALA A 81 -3.12 -25.34 47.44
N LYS A 82 -3.19 -24.64 46.31
CA LYS A 82 -3.93 -25.11 45.12
C LYS A 82 -3.32 -26.36 44.49
N GLN A 83 -2.00 -26.55 44.57
CA GLN A 83 -1.34 -27.77 44.10
C GLN A 83 -1.68 -28.96 45.01
N LEU A 84 -1.64 -28.76 46.33
CA LEU A 84 -1.94 -29.80 47.31
C LEU A 84 -3.42 -30.19 47.37
N ALA A 85 -4.32 -29.27 47.01
CA ALA A 85 -5.76 -29.56 46.89
C ALA A 85 -6.09 -30.52 45.73
N LYS A 86 -5.17 -30.71 44.78
CA LYS A 86 -5.35 -31.65 43.67
C LYS A 86 -4.83 -33.03 44.07
N ALA A 87 -5.60 -34.07 43.76
CA ALA A 87 -5.09 -35.44 43.80
C ALA A 87 -4.03 -35.64 42.70
N CYS A 88 -3.06 -36.52 42.97
CA CYS A 88 -2.18 -37.04 41.94
C CYS A 88 -2.99 -37.81 40.89
N ALA A 89 -2.47 -37.93 39.66
CA ALA A 89 -3.09 -38.72 38.60
C ALA A 89 -3.30 -40.21 38.98
N CYS A 90 -2.51 -40.75 39.93
CA CYS A 90 -2.71 -42.09 40.47
C CYS A 90 -3.80 -42.17 41.58
N GLY A 91 -4.49 -41.07 41.87
CA GLY A 91 -5.56 -40.98 42.88
C GLY A 91 -5.08 -40.72 44.31
N SER A 92 -3.77 -40.80 44.58
CA SER A 92 -3.19 -40.52 45.91
C SER A 92 -3.00 -39.02 46.17
N LYS A 93 -2.78 -38.65 47.44
CA LYS A 93 -2.55 -37.25 47.83
C LYS A 93 -1.15 -36.77 47.46
N LEU A 94 -1.04 -35.46 47.27
CA LEU A 94 0.22 -34.77 47.11
C LEU A 94 0.64 -34.14 48.45
N VAL A 95 1.90 -34.29 48.82
CA VAL A 95 2.48 -33.80 50.08
C VAL A 95 3.62 -32.82 49.75
N HIS A 96 3.72 -31.71 50.47
CA HIS A 96 4.79 -30.73 50.30
C HIS A 96 5.90 -30.97 51.33
N THR A 97 7.05 -31.44 50.85
CA THR A 97 8.29 -31.58 51.63
C THR A 97 9.06 -30.27 51.52
N THR A 98 9.12 -29.48 52.60
CA THR A 98 9.81 -28.17 52.62
C THR A 98 11.32 -28.31 52.79
N CYS A 99 12.08 -27.31 52.32
CA CYS A 99 13.54 -27.29 52.44
C CYS A 99 14.03 -26.00 53.15
N SER A 100 15.13 -26.12 53.90
CA SER A 100 15.74 -25.00 54.62
C SER A 100 16.97 -24.40 53.93
N VAL A 101 17.49 -25.03 52.86
CA VAL A 101 18.71 -24.59 52.16
C VAL A 101 18.55 -23.17 51.60
N ARG A 102 19.58 -22.35 51.82
CA ARG A 102 19.64 -20.96 51.36
C ARG A 102 20.91 -20.72 50.56
N SER A 103 20.79 -19.92 49.50
CA SER A 103 21.93 -19.46 48.72
C SER A 103 21.98 -17.93 48.69
N THR A 104 23.19 -17.40 48.73
CA THR A 104 23.48 -15.97 48.71
C THR A 104 24.37 -15.66 47.51
N LEU A 105 24.02 -14.64 46.74
CA LEU A 105 24.75 -14.19 45.56
C LEU A 105 25.09 -12.72 45.72
N ASN A 106 26.36 -12.35 45.60
CA ASN A 106 26.80 -10.97 45.52
C ASN A 106 27.30 -10.69 44.09
N THR A 107 26.56 -9.89 43.34
CA THR A 107 26.92 -9.50 41.97
C THR A 107 27.70 -8.18 41.98
N PHE A 108 28.87 -8.16 41.36
CA PHE A 108 29.79 -7.02 41.31
C PHE A 108 30.49 -6.98 39.94
N ILE A 109 31.35 -6.00 39.68
CA ILE A 109 31.93 -5.79 38.33
C ILE A 109 32.75 -7.00 37.83
N GLY A 110 33.37 -7.75 38.76
CA GLY A 110 34.18 -8.93 38.46
C GLY A 110 33.40 -10.24 38.35
N GLY A 111 32.07 -10.23 38.56
CA GLY A 111 31.20 -11.40 38.40
C GLY A 111 30.27 -11.64 39.59
N ILE A 112 30.18 -12.90 40.05
CA ILE A 112 29.28 -13.29 41.16
C ILE A 112 30.05 -14.10 42.20
N TYR A 113 30.01 -13.65 43.45
CA TYR A 113 30.37 -14.49 44.60
C TYR A 113 29.13 -15.25 45.10
N TYR A 114 29.13 -16.57 44.92
CA TYR A 114 28.01 -17.46 45.26
C TYR A 114 28.33 -18.22 46.55
N GLN A 115 27.38 -18.27 47.47
CA GLN A 115 27.43 -19.10 48.67
C GLN A 115 26.19 -19.99 48.72
N ASN A 116 26.37 -21.29 48.90
CA ASN A 116 25.31 -22.24 49.19
C ASN A 116 25.44 -22.73 50.62
N GLY A 117 24.37 -22.62 51.41
CA GLY A 117 24.35 -23.03 52.82
C GLY A 117 23.41 -24.22 53.04
N GLY A 118 23.96 -25.42 52.92
CA GLY A 118 23.33 -26.69 53.29
C GLY A 118 23.17 -27.70 52.15
N THR A 119 22.74 -28.90 52.54
CA THR A 119 22.42 -30.03 51.65
C THR A 119 20.92 -30.22 51.51
N HIS A 120 20.46 -30.55 50.30
CA HIS A 120 19.05 -30.81 50.01
C HIS A 120 18.62 -32.23 50.42
N ASP A 121 17.85 -32.35 51.49
CA ASP A 121 17.29 -33.64 51.96
C ASP A 121 15.92 -33.98 51.32
N HIS A 122 15.81 -33.80 50.01
CA HIS A 122 14.61 -34.11 49.24
C HIS A 122 14.95 -34.40 47.78
N SER A 123 14.05 -35.10 47.09
CA SER A 123 14.21 -35.43 45.67
C SER A 123 14.37 -34.17 44.79
N ARG A 124 15.03 -34.32 43.63
CA ARG A 124 15.08 -33.25 42.61
C ARG A 124 13.71 -33.11 41.93
N PRO A 125 13.17 -31.88 41.74
CA PRO A 125 11.98 -31.68 40.93
C PRO A 125 12.14 -32.26 39.51
N THR A 126 11.11 -32.96 39.02
CA THR A 126 11.14 -33.56 37.67
C THR A 126 11.22 -32.53 36.54
N LEU A 127 10.67 -31.32 36.75
CA LEU A 127 10.69 -30.24 35.77
C LEU A 127 11.98 -29.41 35.88
N ARG A 128 12.90 -29.59 34.93
CA ARG A 128 13.98 -28.63 34.65
C ARG A 128 13.40 -27.38 33.95
N LEU A 129 14.03 -26.22 34.12
CA LEU A 129 13.53 -24.94 33.57
C LEU A 129 14.30 -24.45 32.33
N HIS A 130 15.58 -24.79 32.26
CA HIS A 130 16.52 -24.35 31.22
C HIS A 130 17.44 -25.50 30.82
N MET A 131 17.95 -25.46 29.58
CA MET A 131 18.99 -26.37 29.10
C MET A 131 20.35 -25.91 29.63
N LEU A 132 21.24 -26.85 29.90
CA LEU A 132 22.65 -26.55 30.20
C LEU A 132 23.36 -26.07 28.93
N LYS A 133 24.54 -25.45 29.09
CA LYS A 133 25.35 -24.96 27.98
C LYS A 133 25.59 -26.02 26.91
N LYS A 134 26.04 -27.21 27.32
CA LYS A 134 26.33 -28.33 26.42
C LYS A 134 25.08 -28.78 25.65
N GLU A 135 23.96 -28.94 26.36
CA GLU A 135 22.67 -29.31 25.77
C GLU A 135 22.17 -28.26 24.76
N LYS A 136 22.34 -26.97 25.09
CA LYS A 136 21.96 -25.83 24.24
C LYS A 136 22.85 -25.76 22.99
N GLY A 137 24.14 -26.05 23.11
CA GLY A 137 25.08 -26.16 21.99
C GLY A 137 24.67 -27.28 21.04
N GLU A 138 24.57 -28.51 21.54
CA GLU A 138 24.16 -29.68 20.75
C GLU A 138 22.80 -29.48 20.05
N PHE A 139 21.84 -28.85 20.74
CA PHE A 139 20.54 -28.50 20.13
C PHE A 139 20.67 -27.43 19.04
N THR A 140 21.52 -26.42 19.24
CA THR A 140 21.75 -25.34 18.29
C THR A 140 22.36 -25.87 17.01
N ASP A 141 23.39 -26.72 17.11
CA ASP A 141 24.07 -27.33 15.97
C ASP A 141 23.08 -28.13 15.10
N ILE A 142 22.25 -28.98 15.73
CA ILE A 142 21.24 -29.78 15.02
C ILE A 142 20.19 -28.91 14.31
N VAL A 143 19.79 -27.77 14.91
CA VAL A 143 18.83 -26.85 14.29
C VAL A 143 19.47 -26.05 13.16
N GLN A 144 20.74 -25.65 13.29
CA GLN A 144 21.48 -24.92 12.27
C GLN A 144 21.81 -25.80 11.06
N ASP A 145 22.17 -27.06 11.29
CA ASP A 145 22.40 -28.03 10.21
C ASP A 145 21.12 -28.34 9.42
N HIS A 146 19.95 -28.21 10.08
CA HIS A 146 18.66 -28.63 9.52
C HIS A 146 17.51 -27.65 9.80
N PRO A 147 17.61 -26.40 9.30
CA PRO A 147 16.75 -25.30 9.72
C PRO A 147 15.28 -25.48 9.31
N THR A 148 15.00 -26.28 8.28
CA THR A 148 13.64 -26.56 7.79
C THR A 148 12.92 -27.68 8.55
N THR A 149 13.61 -28.40 9.43
CA THR A 149 13.01 -29.53 10.16
C THR A 149 12.01 -29.05 11.20
N GLY A 150 10.76 -29.52 11.10
CA GLY A 150 9.71 -29.18 12.04
C GLY A 150 9.90 -29.80 13.44
N PRO A 151 9.30 -29.23 14.50
CA PRO A 151 9.49 -29.67 15.89
C PRO A 151 9.19 -31.15 16.14
N LEU A 152 8.12 -31.69 15.54
CA LEU A 152 7.76 -33.10 15.70
C LEU A 152 8.79 -34.04 15.06
N LYS A 153 9.39 -33.64 13.93
CA LYS A 153 10.45 -34.43 13.27
C LYS A 153 11.76 -34.38 14.06
N LEU A 154 12.04 -33.29 14.75
CA LEU A 154 13.17 -33.21 15.69
C LEU A 154 12.94 -34.11 16.91
N LEU A 155 11.70 -34.16 17.42
CA LEU A 155 11.30 -34.99 18.56
C LEU A 155 11.36 -36.50 18.26
N VAL A 156 10.90 -36.93 17.09
CA VAL A 156 10.83 -38.37 16.74
C VAL A 156 12.14 -38.88 16.14
N GLY A 157 12.99 -37.99 15.61
CA GLY A 157 14.16 -38.35 14.83
C GLY A 157 13.88 -38.25 13.34
N ARG A 158 14.84 -37.75 12.58
CA ARG A 158 14.70 -37.51 11.13
C ARG A 158 14.95 -38.80 10.35
N PRO A 159 14.14 -39.17 9.35
CA PRO A 159 14.44 -40.34 8.52
C PRO A 159 15.78 -40.15 7.78
N GLY A 160 16.71 -41.09 7.95
CA GLY A 160 17.99 -41.13 7.25
C GLY A 160 18.22 -42.50 6.60
N ALA A 161 19.20 -42.58 5.69
CA ALA A 161 19.53 -43.80 4.94
C ALA A 161 19.94 -45.00 5.82
N ALA A 162 20.37 -44.74 7.07
CA ALA A 162 20.74 -45.76 8.07
C ALA A 162 19.71 -45.91 9.21
N GLY A 163 18.50 -45.36 9.05
CA GLY A 163 17.48 -45.27 10.10
C GLY A 163 17.25 -43.85 10.61
N PRO A 164 16.35 -43.64 11.59
CA PRO A 164 16.07 -42.32 12.13
C PRO A 164 17.28 -41.73 12.87
N ALA A 165 17.63 -40.48 12.55
CA ALA A 165 18.65 -39.71 13.25
C ALA A 165 18.27 -39.51 14.73
N LYS A 166 19.28 -39.31 15.58
CA LYS A 166 19.13 -39.15 17.03
C LYS A 166 18.12 -38.05 17.36
N SER A 167 17.10 -38.39 18.15
CA SER A 167 16.08 -37.44 18.62
C SER A 167 16.67 -36.38 19.54
N VAL A 168 16.18 -35.13 19.42
CA VAL A 168 16.57 -34.05 20.34
C VAL A 168 16.10 -34.29 21.78
N ALA A 169 15.15 -35.19 22.01
CA ALA A 169 14.72 -35.60 23.35
C ALA A 169 15.85 -36.29 24.15
N HIS A 170 16.86 -36.85 23.47
CA HIS A 170 18.04 -37.43 24.13
C HIS A 170 19.07 -36.39 24.58
N ILE A 171 18.93 -35.13 24.15
CA ILE A 171 19.85 -34.04 24.51
C ILE A 171 19.48 -33.47 25.87
N SER A 172 18.18 -33.26 26.12
CA SER A 172 17.68 -32.72 27.38
C SER A 172 16.27 -33.23 27.67
N PRO A 173 15.92 -33.56 28.94
CA PRO A 173 14.56 -33.90 29.34
C PRO A 173 13.52 -32.82 29.01
N LEU A 174 13.94 -31.56 28.82
CA LEU A 174 13.08 -30.46 28.38
C LEU A 174 12.52 -30.63 26.96
N LEU A 175 13.24 -31.38 26.13
CA LEU A 175 12.98 -31.51 24.71
C LEU A 175 12.08 -32.70 24.37
N VAL A 176 11.46 -33.35 25.36
CA VAL A 176 10.36 -34.30 25.14
C VAL A 176 9.06 -33.59 24.73
N ASN A 177 8.96 -32.28 25.00
CA ASN A 177 7.81 -31.46 24.67
C ASN A 177 7.99 -30.77 23.30
N ALA A 178 7.13 -31.11 22.33
CA ALA A 178 7.15 -30.55 20.98
C ALA A 178 6.97 -29.02 20.93
N ASP A 179 6.18 -28.44 21.83
CA ASP A 179 6.01 -26.99 21.94
C ASP A 179 7.27 -26.31 22.48
N ARG A 180 7.96 -26.97 23.43
CA ARG A 180 9.26 -26.47 23.90
C ARG A 180 10.30 -26.51 22.78
N ILE A 181 10.35 -27.59 22.01
CA ILE A 181 11.20 -27.67 20.82
C ILE A 181 10.85 -26.55 19.82
N LYS A 182 9.56 -26.30 19.57
CA LYS A 182 9.11 -25.21 18.69
C LYS A 182 9.59 -23.85 19.18
N TYR A 183 9.55 -23.60 20.49
CA TYR A 183 10.02 -22.37 21.11
C TYR A 183 11.54 -22.22 20.97
N GLU A 184 12.33 -23.21 21.39
CA GLU A 184 13.80 -23.16 21.35
C GLU A 184 14.33 -23.13 19.91
N ARG A 185 13.76 -23.93 19.00
CA ARG A 185 14.07 -23.89 17.57
C ARG A 185 13.84 -22.49 17.00
N ARG A 186 12.73 -21.85 17.38
CA ARG A 186 12.44 -20.48 16.94
C ARG A 186 13.47 -19.50 17.49
N LYS A 187 13.95 -19.69 18.73
CA LYS A 187 15.01 -18.87 19.32
C LYS A 187 16.34 -19.04 18.58
N VAL A 188 16.72 -20.27 18.25
CA VAL A 188 17.94 -20.55 17.45
C VAL A 188 17.83 -19.95 16.05
N LEU A 189 16.73 -20.20 15.34
CA LEU A 189 16.52 -19.68 13.98
C LEU A 189 16.37 -18.14 13.92
N ARG A 190 16.02 -17.51 15.04
CA ARG A 190 15.96 -16.05 15.16
C ARG A 190 17.32 -15.43 15.51
N GLY A 191 18.30 -16.22 15.95
CA GLY A 191 19.60 -15.75 16.45
C GLY A 191 19.54 -15.15 17.87
N PRO A 192 20.70 -14.96 18.52
CA PRO A 192 20.79 -14.27 19.81
C PRO A 192 20.58 -12.77 19.61
N GLY A 193 19.50 -12.23 20.16
CA GLY A 193 19.17 -10.80 20.11
C GLY A 193 17.99 -10.52 19.19
N GLY A 194 16.85 -10.12 19.77
CA GLY A 194 15.79 -9.49 19.00
C GLY A 194 16.38 -8.29 18.26
N TYR A 195 16.14 -8.23 16.95
CA TYR A 195 16.68 -7.19 16.08
C TYR A 195 16.34 -5.79 16.62
N GLY A 196 17.32 -5.14 17.26
CA GLY A 196 17.46 -3.70 17.14
C GLY A 196 17.96 -3.37 15.74
N GLY A 197 17.56 -2.23 15.19
CA GLY A 197 17.98 -1.79 13.85
C GLY A 197 19.51 -1.79 13.65
N ASP A 198 20.27 -1.51 14.71
CA ASP A 198 21.74 -1.45 14.68
C ASP A 198 22.39 -2.80 14.33
N ASN A 199 21.78 -3.93 14.72
CA ASN A 199 22.31 -5.24 14.38
C ASN A 199 22.11 -5.56 12.90
N PHE A 200 20.97 -5.14 12.32
CA PHE A 200 20.73 -5.26 10.88
C PHE A 200 21.73 -4.42 10.09
N LEU A 201 21.99 -3.17 10.49
CA LEU A 201 22.95 -2.31 9.80
C LEU A 201 24.36 -2.92 9.79
N LYS A 202 24.81 -3.49 10.92
CA LYS A 202 26.10 -4.20 11.00
C LYS A 202 26.13 -5.44 10.12
N GLU A 203 25.05 -6.22 10.10
CA GLU A 203 24.96 -7.44 9.28
C GLU A 203 24.91 -7.12 7.78
N PHE A 204 24.21 -6.06 7.38
CA PHE A 204 24.13 -5.59 6.00
C PHE A 204 25.47 -5.03 5.53
N ALA A 205 26.13 -4.20 6.34
CA ALA A 205 27.46 -3.67 6.03
C ALA A 205 28.49 -4.79 5.87
N LYS A 206 28.48 -5.80 6.76
CA LYS A 206 29.34 -6.98 6.62
C LYS A 206 29.02 -7.78 5.36
N PHE A 207 27.74 -7.89 4.99
CA PHE A 207 27.35 -8.58 3.77
C PHE A 207 27.87 -7.87 2.50
N GLU A 208 27.84 -6.54 2.46
CA GLU A 208 28.42 -5.75 1.38
C GLU A 208 29.95 -5.89 1.32
N GLU A 209 30.62 -5.93 2.48
CA GLU A 209 32.06 -6.21 2.57
C GLU A 209 32.42 -7.61 2.05
N ASP A 210 31.66 -8.63 2.45
CA ASP A 210 31.85 -10.02 2.02
C ASP A 210 31.50 -10.24 0.53
N ASN A 211 30.69 -9.36 -0.07
CA ASN A 211 30.19 -9.47 -1.46
C ASN A 211 30.35 -8.13 -2.20
N PRO A 212 31.60 -7.70 -2.46
CA PRO A 212 31.85 -6.42 -3.11
C PRO A 212 31.18 -6.37 -4.48
N ASP A 213 30.64 -5.20 -4.82
CA ASP A 213 29.94 -4.92 -6.08
C ASP A 213 28.64 -5.70 -6.33
N PHE A 214 28.20 -6.56 -5.39
CA PHE A 214 26.96 -7.32 -5.56
C PHE A 214 25.70 -6.46 -5.34
N ILE A 215 25.70 -5.58 -4.34
CA ILE A 215 24.62 -4.61 -4.14
C ILE A 215 24.87 -3.40 -5.04
N ARG A 216 23.95 -3.16 -5.98
CA ARG A 216 24.03 -2.03 -6.92
C ARG A 216 23.31 -0.79 -6.40
N ASN A 217 22.15 -1.02 -5.80
CA ASN A 217 21.31 0.03 -5.23
C ASN A 217 20.58 -0.53 -4.01
N SER A 218 20.57 0.22 -2.92
CA SER A 218 19.83 -0.09 -1.70
C SER A 218 19.01 1.14 -1.27
N GLN A 219 17.73 1.15 -1.65
CA GLN A 219 16.78 2.14 -1.20
C GLN A 219 15.93 1.56 -0.07
N LEU A 220 16.00 2.16 1.12
CA LEU A 220 15.22 1.74 2.29
C LEU A 220 14.29 2.88 2.71
N GLY A 221 12.99 2.74 2.43
CA GLY A 221 11.97 3.75 2.72
C GLY A 221 10.56 3.20 2.49
N THR A 222 9.59 4.07 2.14
CA THR A 222 8.23 3.63 1.78
C THR A 222 8.26 2.63 0.61
N VAL A 223 9.07 2.94 -0.40
CA VAL A 223 9.47 2.03 -1.47
C VAL A 223 10.85 1.52 -1.10
N ALA A 224 10.93 0.24 -0.71
CA ALA A 224 12.18 -0.41 -0.35
C ALA A 224 12.57 -1.41 -1.43
N VAL A 225 13.70 -1.14 -2.09
CA VAL A 225 14.23 -1.91 -3.21
C VAL A 225 15.72 -2.13 -3.00
N ILE A 226 16.17 -3.37 -3.13
CA ILE A 226 17.59 -3.72 -3.14
C ILE A 226 17.89 -4.43 -4.46
N VAL A 227 18.67 -3.78 -5.32
CA VAL A 227 19.07 -4.28 -6.62
C VAL A 227 20.43 -4.96 -6.50
N MET A 228 20.50 -6.20 -6.98
CA MET A 228 21.64 -7.09 -6.86
C MET A 228 22.11 -7.54 -8.25
N GLN A 229 23.43 -7.47 -8.47
CA GLN A 229 24.04 -7.87 -9.72
C GLN A 229 25.54 -8.12 -9.52
N THR A 230 26.09 -9.20 -10.08
CA THR A 230 27.55 -9.39 -10.12
C THR A 230 28.15 -8.79 -11.41
N PRO A 231 29.46 -8.48 -11.44
CA PRO A 231 30.14 -8.06 -12.67
C PRO A 231 29.98 -9.07 -13.83
N PHE A 232 29.91 -10.37 -13.53
CA PHE A 232 29.63 -11.40 -14.53
C PHE A 232 28.23 -11.21 -15.14
N MET A 233 27.20 -11.01 -14.31
CA MET A 233 25.83 -10.78 -14.80
C MET A 233 25.75 -9.51 -15.65
N ALA A 234 26.41 -8.43 -15.24
CA ALA A 234 26.49 -7.20 -16.02
C ALA A 234 27.14 -7.46 -17.39
N SER A 235 28.24 -8.21 -17.42
CA SER A 235 28.96 -8.52 -18.66
C SER A 235 28.13 -9.27 -19.72
N LEU A 236 27.03 -9.91 -19.32
CA LEU A 236 26.13 -10.61 -20.24
C LEU A 236 25.08 -9.69 -20.88
N LEU A 237 24.87 -8.49 -20.35
CA LEU A 237 23.85 -7.55 -20.83
C LEU A 237 24.19 -6.94 -22.20
N VAL A 238 25.47 -6.79 -22.51
CA VAL A 238 25.94 -6.30 -23.82
C VAL A 238 26.44 -7.47 -24.66
N LYS A 239 25.68 -7.87 -25.66
CA LYS A 239 26.00 -9.00 -26.53
C LYS A 239 27.00 -8.60 -27.62
N SER A 240 28.06 -9.38 -27.78
CA SER A 240 29.06 -9.17 -28.86
C SER A 240 28.54 -9.57 -30.25
N THR A 241 27.55 -10.45 -30.31
CA THR A 241 26.93 -10.90 -31.56
C THR A 241 25.49 -11.32 -31.25
N MET A 242 24.55 -10.92 -32.10
CA MET A 242 23.18 -11.43 -32.03
C MET A 242 23.16 -12.89 -32.50
N VAL A 243 22.30 -13.71 -31.90
CA VAL A 243 22.08 -15.07 -32.38
C VAL A 243 21.15 -14.99 -33.59
N ASP A 244 21.71 -15.22 -34.77
CA ASP A 244 20.96 -15.19 -36.02
C ASP A 244 19.86 -16.25 -36.02
N ASN A 245 18.69 -15.89 -36.58
CA ASN A 245 17.52 -16.75 -36.70
C ASN A 245 16.96 -17.31 -35.37
N GLU A 246 17.34 -16.75 -34.22
CA GLU A 246 16.80 -17.13 -32.91
C GLU A 246 16.16 -15.97 -32.15
N ALA A 247 15.01 -16.26 -31.54
CA ALA A 247 14.25 -15.33 -30.71
C ALA A 247 14.76 -15.30 -29.25
N VAL A 248 16.05 -15.03 -29.05
CA VAL A 248 16.74 -15.03 -27.72
C VAL A 248 17.54 -13.76 -27.45
N ASN A 249 17.41 -12.75 -28.31
CA ASN A 249 18.32 -11.61 -28.32
C ASN A 249 17.97 -10.50 -27.31
N GLY A 250 16.77 -10.47 -26.75
CA GLY A 250 16.33 -9.49 -25.75
C GLY A 250 16.48 -9.93 -24.29
N LEU A 251 15.88 -9.14 -23.40
CA LEU A 251 15.73 -9.40 -21.97
C LEU A 251 14.37 -10.03 -21.68
N VAL A 252 14.26 -10.75 -20.56
CA VAL A 252 13.00 -11.27 -20.06
C VAL A 252 12.90 -10.90 -18.59
N SER A 253 11.77 -10.32 -18.17
CA SER A 253 11.56 -9.90 -16.78
C SER A 253 10.25 -10.43 -16.22
N ASP A 254 10.26 -10.79 -14.94
CA ASP A 254 9.07 -11.24 -14.22
C ASP A 254 9.28 -11.06 -12.70
N ALA A 255 8.18 -11.07 -11.94
CA ALA A 255 8.19 -10.99 -10.49
C ALA A 255 7.60 -12.24 -9.84
N ALA A 256 8.27 -12.74 -8.80
CA ALA A 256 7.88 -13.94 -8.07
C ALA A 256 7.51 -13.65 -6.62
N HIS A 257 6.40 -14.23 -6.18
CA HIS A 257 6.03 -14.30 -4.76
C HIS A 257 6.63 -15.54 -4.08
N GLY A 258 6.90 -15.42 -2.77
CA GLY A 258 7.19 -16.57 -1.89
C GLY A 258 8.64 -17.01 -1.81
N PHE A 259 9.57 -16.32 -2.49
CA PHE A 259 11.00 -16.44 -2.18
C PHE A 259 11.28 -15.90 -0.77
N TRP A 260 10.70 -14.75 -0.46
CA TRP A 260 10.82 -14.07 0.82
C TRP A 260 9.77 -14.54 1.83
N LEU A 261 10.06 -14.33 3.11
CA LEU A 261 9.22 -14.71 4.24
C LEU A 261 7.90 -13.93 4.27
N ASP A 262 7.98 -12.62 3.99
CA ASP A 262 6.79 -11.79 3.82
C ASP A 262 6.22 -11.98 2.41
N ARG A 263 4.95 -12.38 2.35
CA ARG A 263 4.25 -12.69 1.09
C ARG A 263 3.91 -11.44 0.26
N ASN A 264 3.96 -10.26 0.86
CA ASN A 264 3.73 -8.99 0.15
C ASN A 264 4.98 -8.50 -0.60
N THR A 265 6.14 -9.08 -0.30
CA THR A 265 7.41 -8.75 -0.97
C THR A 265 7.60 -9.58 -2.24
N LEU A 266 8.29 -9.01 -3.22
CA LEU A 266 8.57 -9.58 -4.53
C LEU A 266 10.06 -9.85 -4.70
N LEU A 267 10.37 -10.93 -5.41
CA LEU A 267 11.66 -11.13 -6.06
C LEU A 267 11.47 -10.82 -7.54
N ILE A 268 12.05 -9.73 -8.02
CA ILE A 268 11.99 -9.34 -9.44
C ILE A 268 13.30 -9.79 -10.09
N VAL A 269 13.23 -10.47 -11.23
CA VAL A 269 14.40 -10.95 -11.95
C VAL A 269 14.28 -10.55 -13.42
N SER A 270 15.38 -10.00 -13.96
CA SER A 270 15.58 -9.80 -15.38
C SER A 270 16.69 -10.75 -15.84
N SER A 271 16.43 -11.63 -16.81
CA SER A 271 17.44 -12.55 -17.37
C SER A 271 17.81 -12.22 -18.82
N VAL A 272 19.00 -12.69 -19.18
CA VAL A 272 19.55 -12.64 -20.54
C VAL A 272 19.99 -14.04 -20.97
N TYR A 273 19.89 -14.33 -22.27
CA TYR A 273 20.37 -15.59 -22.83
C TYR A 273 21.88 -15.55 -23.11
N GLU A 274 22.61 -16.55 -22.59
CA GLU A 274 24.03 -16.73 -22.90
C GLU A 274 24.18 -17.89 -23.91
N PRO A 275 24.56 -17.61 -25.18
CA PRO A 275 24.46 -18.59 -26.26
C PRO A 275 25.69 -19.45 -26.48
N ILE A 276 26.86 -19.09 -25.94
CA ILE A 276 28.13 -19.74 -26.29
C ILE A 276 28.46 -20.86 -25.31
N HIS A 277 28.55 -20.55 -24.03
CA HIS A 277 29.13 -21.44 -23.03
C HIS A 277 28.06 -22.19 -22.21
N LEU A 278 27.00 -21.50 -21.82
CA LEU A 278 25.95 -21.98 -20.94
C LEU A 278 24.71 -22.44 -21.70
N LYS A 279 24.41 -21.85 -22.87
CA LYS A 279 23.23 -22.13 -23.71
C LYS A 279 21.92 -22.15 -22.90
N CYS A 280 21.77 -21.15 -22.04
CA CYS A 280 20.59 -21.01 -21.19
C CYS A 280 20.39 -19.56 -20.74
N TRP A 281 19.22 -19.28 -20.18
CA TRP A 281 18.92 -18.01 -19.52
C TRP A 281 19.67 -17.90 -18.19
N VAL A 282 20.29 -16.74 -17.98
CA VAL A 282 21.10 -16.39 -16.81
C VAL A 282 20.51 -15.11 -16.21
N PRO A 283 20.35 -15.01 -14.89
CA PRO A 283 19.86 -13.78 -14.27
C PRO A 283 20.87 -12.66 -14.56
N ALA A 284 20.37 -11.52 -15.03
CA ALA A 284 21.17 -10.34 -15.35
C ALA A 284 21.04 -9.27 -14.26
N VAL A 285 19.86 -9.14 -13.64
CA VAL A 285 19.61 -8.33 -12.44
C VAL A 285 18.61 -9.08 -11.55
N ILE A 286 18.86 -9.09 -10.24
CA ILE A 286 17.97 -9.65 -9.22
C ILE A 286 17.56 -8.53 -8.28
N THR A 287 16.31 -8.48 -7.83
CA THR A 287 15.84 -7.37 -6.99
C THR A 287 14.90 -7.84 -5.89
N TYR A 288 15.22 -7.46 -4.65
CA TYR A 288 14.27 -7.47 -3.55
C TYR A 288 13.38 -6.24 -3.65
N SER A 289 12.08 -6.42 -3.50
CA SER A 289 11.11 -5.32 -3.51
C SER A 289 10.04 -5.53 -2.42
N ASN A 290 9.76 -4.52 -1.61
CA ASN A 290 8.71 -4.60 -0.59
C ASN A 290 7.27 -4.44 -1.13
N GLY A 291 7.13 -4.21 -2.43
CA GLY A 291 5.85 -4.13 -3.13
C GLY A 291 6.00 -4.33 -4.65
N GLY A 292 4.92 -4.08 -5.39
CA GLY A 292 4.86 -4.28 -6.85
C GLY A 292 4.26 -3.09 -7.59
N THR A 293 4.45 -1.85 -7.10
CA THR A 293 3.97 -0.64 -7.77
C THR A 293 4.89 -0.23 -8.92
N ALA A 294 4.43 0.67 -9.80
CA ALA A 294 5.24 1.19 -10.90
C ALA A 294 6.58 1.78 -10.43
N GLU A 295 6.63 2.38 -9.23
CA GLU A 295 7.87 2.92 -8.67
C GLU A 295 8.90 1.84 -8.32
N HIS A 296 8.46 0.67 -7.84
CA HIS A 296 9.36 -0.45 -7.56
C HIS A 296 10.00 -0.97 -8.85
N TYR A 297 9.17 -1.15 -9.89
CA TYR A 297 9.64 -1.56 -11.22
C TYR A 297 10.50 -0.49 -11.89
N ARG A 298 10.20 0.80 -11.68
CA ARG A 298 11.01 1.92 -12.17
C ARG A 298 12.44 1.82 -11.68
N ILE A 299 12.65 1.57 -10.38
CA ILE A 299 13.98 1.41 -9.80
C ILE A 299 14.69 0.17 -10.38
N HIS A 300 13.99 -0.96 -10.50
CA HIS A 300 14.55 -2.19 -11.08
C HIS A 300 15.04 -1.97 -12.52
N PHE A 301 14.19 -1.41 -13.39
CA PHE A 301 14.53 -1.19 -14.79
C PHE A 301 15.56 -0.07 -14.97
N PHE A 302 15.52 0.98 -14.15
CA PHE A 302 16.52 2.05 -14.21
C PHE A 302 17.93 1.51 -13.94
N GLU A 303 18.10 0.67 -12.91
CA GLU A 303 19.40 0.06 -12.63
C GLU A 303 19.83 -0.95 -13.71
N LEU A 304 18.88 -1.66 -14.32
CA LEU A 304 19.15 -2.51 -15.47
C LEU A 304 19.69 -1.70 -16.67
N PHE A 305 19.07 -0.57 -17.00
CA PHE A 305 19.51 0.31 -18.09
C PHE A 305 20.85 0.97 -17.78
N ALA A 306 21.03 1.46 -16.56
CA ALA A 306 22.30 2.01 -16.10
C ALA A 306 23.43 0.96 -16.15
N SER A 307 23.12 -0.31 -15.85
CA SER A 307 24.08 -1.40 -16.00
C SER A 307 24.47 -1.65 -17.47
N ILE A 308 23.52 -1.58 -18.41
CA ILE A 308 23.79 -1.71 -19.85
C ILE A 308 24.70 -0.56 -20.31
N SER A 309 24.39 0.68 -19.92
CA SER A 309 25.18 1.87 -20.26
C SER A 309 26.63 1.73 -19.82
N ARG A 310 26.85 1.36 -18.55
CA ARG A 310 28.21 1.18 -17.99
C ARG A 310 28.99 0.12 -18.76
N GLU A 311 28.37 -1.00 -19.10
CA GLU A 311 29.01 -2.04 -19.90
C GLU A 311 29.32 -1.59 -21.34
N CYS A 312 28.44 -0.82 -21.96
CA CYS A 312 28.69 -0.19 -23.26
C CYS A 312 29.89 0.76 -23.19
N GLU A 313 29.94 1.64 -22.18
CA GLU A 313 31.05 2.57 -21.95
C GLU A 313 32.38 1.83 -21.77
N MET A 314 32.41 0.78 -20.94
CA MET A 314 33.62 -0.05 -20.75
C MET A 314 34.09 -0.70 -22.06
N ARG A 315 33.15 -1.09 -22.93
CA ARG A 315 33.45 -1.73 -24.22
C ARG A 315 33.59 -0.74 -25.38
N LYS A 316 33.48 0.57 -25.11
CA LYS A 316 33.49 1.64 -26.11
C LYS A 316 32.44 1.45 -27.20
N LEU A 317 31.25 1.01 -26.81
CA LEU A 317 30.07 0.85 -27.66
C LEU A 317 29.07 1.96 -27.39
N SER A 318 28.34 2.38 -28.42
CA SER A 318 27.23 3.32 -28.28
C SER A 318 26.01 2.59 -27.74
N MET A 319 25.38 3.18 -26.72
CA MET A 319 24.11 2.69 -26.21
C MET A 319 22.97 3.03 -27.16
N THR A 320 22.05 2.09 -27.37
CA THR A 320 20.88 2.26 -28.24
C THR A 320 19.64 1.68 -27.58
N ASP A 321 18.46 2.18 -27.97
CA ASP A 321 17.16 1.72 -27.45
C ASP A 321 16.95 0.20 -27.65
N ASP A 322 17.42 -0.35 -28.77
CA ASP A 322 17.30 -1.78 -29.09
C ASP A 322 17.98 -2.70 -28.06
N MET A 323 18.94 -2.18 -27.29
CA MET A 323 19.59 -2.94 -26.21
C MET A 323 18.69 -3.09 -24.98
N LEU A 324 17.61 -2.30 -24.89
CA LEU A 324 16.68 -2.26 -23.76
C LEU A 324 15.42 -3.11 -23.99
N VAL A 325 15.30 -3.77 -25.14
CA VAL A 325 14.12 -4.57 -25.47
C VAL A 325 13.86 -5.67 -24.45
N ASN A 326 12.60 -5.74 -23.99
CA ASN A 326 12.25 -6.58 -22.87
C ASN A 326 10.91 -7.31 -23.11
N VAL A 327 10.89 -8.58 -22.71
CA VAL A 327 9.70 -9.42 -22.68
C VAL A 327 9.20 -9.48 -21.24
N VAL A 328 8.02 -8.93 -21.01
CA VAL A 328 7.41 -8.82 -19.68
C VAL A 328 6.05 -9.53 -19.62
N ASP A 329 5.51 -9.70 -18.42
CA ASP A 329 4.09 -10.03 -18.28
C ASP A 329 3.23 -8.79 -18.52
N PHE A 330 1.91 -8.93 -18.57
CA PHE A 330 1.00 -7.82 -18.83
C PHE A 330 0.62 -7.02 -17.58
N SER A 331 1.50 -6.98 -16.58
CA SER A 331 1.31 -6.16 -15.38
C SER A 331 1.38 -4.68 -15.75
N LEU A 332 0.33 -3.92 -15.41
CA LEU A 332 0.30 -2.48 -15.66
C LEU A 332 1.40 -1.75 -14.88
N ALA A 333 1.68 -2.19 -13.65
CA ALA A 333 2.74 -1.61 -12.82
C ALA A 333 4.13 -1.86 -13.42
N GLU A 334 4.37 -3.06 -13.94
CA GLU A 334 5.64 -3.42 -14.59
C GLU A 334 5.87 -2.59 -15.86
N ARG A 335 4.86 -2.52 -16.73
CA ARG A 335 4.90 -1.70 -17.95
C ARG A 335 5.14 -0.21 -17.64
N ASN A 336 4.38 0.35 -16.71
CA ASN A 336 4.53 1.76 -16.35
C ASN A 336 5.89 2.03 -15.70
N GLY A 337 6.39 1.10 -14.87
CA GLY A 337 7.73 1.18 -14.29
C GLY A 337 8.82 1.19 -15.36
N PHE A 338 8.71 0.33 -16.38
CA PHE A 338 9.65 0.32 -17.52
C PHE A 338 9.65 1.66 -18.27
N ILE A 339 8.46 2.20 -18.61
CA ILE A 339 8.33 3.46 -19.33
C ILE A 339 8.96 4.62 -18.53
N LEU A 340 8.64 4.70 -17.23
CA LEU A 340 9.20 5.73 -16.35
C LEU A 340 10.72 5.58 -16.23
N ALA A 341 11.23 4.36 -16.09
CA ALA A 341 12.67 4.10 -16.01
C ALA A 341 13.39 4.49 -17.29
N PHE A 342 12.78 4.26 -18.46
CA PHE A 342 13.36 4.59 -19.76
C PHE A 342 13.48 6.10 -19.93
N VAL A 343 12.43 6.84 -19.58
CA VAL A 343 12.45 8.31 -19.61
C VAL A 343 13.49 8.85 -18.63
N ASP A 344 13.51 8.37 -17.39
CA ASP A 344 14.47 8.82 -16.39
C ASP A 344 15.92 8.52 -16.80
N PHE A 345 16.16 7.34 -17.36
CA PHE A 345 17.48 6.94 -17.85
C PHE A 345 18.01 7.91 -18.91
N TRP A 346 17.25 8.16 -19.98
CA TRP A 346 17.67 9.06 -21.06
C TRP A 346 17.65 10.55 -20.69
N ARG A 347 16.99 10.93 -19.61
CA ARG A 347 16.97 12.33 -19.14
C ARG A 347 18.06 12.63 -18.13
N GLN A 348 18.37 11.68 -17.25
CA GLN A 348 19.17 11.94 -16.05
C GLN A 348 20.51 11.21 -16.08
N TYR A 349 20.57 10.02 -16.70
CA TYR A 349 21.75 9.16 -16.65
C TYR A 349 22.59 9.21 -17.93
N ALA A 350 21.95 9.04 -19.09
CA ALA A 350 22.58 9.18 -20.41
C ALA A 350 21.80 10.22 -21.22
N PRO A 351 22.04 11.53 -21.04
CA PRO A 351 21.23 12.58 -21.64
C PRO A 351 21.11 12.46 -23.17
N ASP A 352 19.88 12.32 -23.63
CA ASP A 352 19.48 12.27 -25.05
C ASP A 352 18.91 13.64 -25.49
N GLU A 353 18.94 13.93 -26.80
CA GLU A 353 18.36 15.14 -27.37
C GLU A 353 16.82 15.11 -27.45
N ARG A 354 16.23 13.91 -27.38
CA ARG A 354 14.77 13.68 -27.40
C ARG A 354 14.08 14.35 -26.21
N THR A 355 12.92 14.94 -26.50
CA THR A 355 11.99 15.48 -25.52
C THR A 355 11.34 14.38 -24.68
N VAL A 356 10.77 14.75 -23.53
CA VAL A 356 10.04 13.81 -22.66
C VAL A 356 8.92 13.09 -23.42
N ASN A 357 8.21 13.80 -24.30
CA ASN A 357 7.12 13.22 -25.09
C ASN A 357 7.66 12.19 -26.10
N GLU A 358 8.76 12.49 -26.79
CA GLU A 358 9.38 11.55 -27.73
C GLU A 358 9.88 10.28 -27.03
N LEU A 359 10.42 10.41 -25.80
CA LEU A 359 10.84 9.26 -25.00
C LEU A 359 9.64 8.43 -24.51
N LEU A 360 8.54 9.07 -24.12
CA LEU A 360 7.28 8.39 -23.75
C LEU A 360 6.66 7.63 -24.94
N GLU A 361 6.83 8.12 -26.17
CA GLU A 361 6.41 7.43 -27.38
C GLU A 361 7.36 6.31 -27.81
N ALA A 362 8.65 6.43 -27.50
CA ALA A 362 9.67 5.42 -27.82
C ALA A 362 9.60 4.20 -26.91
N ALA A 363 9.44 4.38 -25.59
CA ALA A 363 9.52 3.29 -24.61
C ALA A 363 8.57 2.10 -24.89
N PRO A 364 7.29 2.31 -25.25
CA PRO A 364 6.37 1.19 -25.56
C PRO A 364 6.80 0.37 -26.78
N LYS A 365 7.61 0.92 -27.69
CA LYS A 365 8.15 0.22 -28.87
C LYS A 365 9.22 -0.82 -28.53
N LEU A 366 9.65 -0.87 -27.26
CA LEU A 366 10.68 -1.78 -26.76
C LEU A 366 10.11 -2.92 -25.90
N LEU A 367 8.79 -2.94 -25.66
CA LEU A 367 8.14 -3.94 -24.83
C LEU A 367 7.37 -4.96 -25.67
N LYS A 368 7.55 -6.24 -25.34
CA LYS A 368 6.77 -7.35 -25.86
C LYS A 368 6.13 -8.15 -24.72
N GLY A 369 4.89 -8.56 -24.91
CA GLY A 369 4.12 -9.31 -23.94
C GLY A 369 4.24 -10.82 -24.11
N CYS A 370 4.08 -11.56 -23.01
CA CYS A 370 4.15 -13.02 -23.01
C CYS A 370 2.93 -13.70 -23.67
N VAL A 371 3.08 -14.23 -24.90
CA VAL A 371 2.02 -14.96 -25.63
C VAL A 371 1.50 -16.17 -24.85
N GLN A 372 2.31 -16.79 -23.98
CA GLN A 372 1.87 -17.95 -23.20
C GLN A 372 0.88 -17.59 -22.11
N HIS A 373 0.93 -16.38 -21.54
CA HIS A 373 -0.10 -15.94 -20.59
C HIS A 373 -1.46 -15.81 -21.28
N PHE A 374 -1.52 -15.25 -22.49
CA PHE A 374 -2.73 -15.23 -23.31
C PHE A 374 -3.25 -16.65 -23.61
N ARG A 375 -2.38 -17.59 -24.01
CA ARG A 375 -2.76 -18.99 -24.27
C ARG A 375 -3.22 -19.73 -23.00
N ALA A 376 -2.59 -19.48 -21.87
CA ALA A 376 -2.96 -20.05 -20.58
C ALA A 376 -4.33 -19.53 -20.12
N GLN A 377 -4.63 -18.26 -20.37
CA GLN A 377 -5.96 -17.68 -20.15
C GLN A 377 -7.02 -18.33 -21.02
N ILE A 378 -6.78 -18.49 -22.32
CA ILE A 378 -7.71 -19.23 -23.22
C ILE A 378 -8.01 -20.63 -22.68
N THR A 379 -6.99 -21.32 -22.17
CA THR A 379 -7.13 -22.67 -21.59
C THR A 379 -7.97 -22.66 -20.31
N ARG A 380 -7.84 -21.63 -19.47
CA ARG A 380 -8.66 -21.43 -18.27
C ARG A 380 -10.11 -21.09 -18.64
N LEU A 381 -10.31 -20.17 -19.57
CA LEU A 381 -11.60 -19.74 -20.09
C LEU A 381 -12.39 -20.88 -20.72
N LYS A 382 -11.73 -21.75 -21.48
CA LYS A 382 -12.33 -22.97 -22.04
C LYS A 382 -12.99 -23.85 -20.98
N LYS A 383 -12.42 -23.91 -19.76
CA LYS A 383 -12.99 -24.69 -18.65
C LYS A 383 -14.17 -23.99 -17.97
N ILE A 384 -14.26 -22.67 -18.08
CA ILE A 384 -15.26 -21.83 -17.40
C ILE A 384 -16.55 -21.73 -18.25
N SER A 385 -16.43 -21.64 -19.57
CA SER A 385 -17.56 -21.35 -20.45
C SER A 385 -18.31 -22.58 -20.99
N GLY A 386 -17.77 -23.80 -20.82
CA GLY A 386 -18.38 -25.02 -21.37
C GLY A 386 -18.37 -25.09 -22.90
N VAL A 387 -17.62 -24.22 -23.57
CA VAL A 387 -17.60 -24.11 -25.04
C VAL A 387 -16.39 -24.87 -25.62
N ILE A 388 -16.71 -25.73 -26.60
CA ILE A 388 -15.84 -26.64 -27.36
C ILE A 388 -14.76 -25.86 -28.15
N ASP A 389 -13.78 -26.56 -28.75
CA ASP A 389 -12.55 -26.07 -29.44
C ASP A 389 -12.68 -24.80 -30.33
N VAL A 390 -13.88 -24.47 -30.81
CA VAL A 390 -14.21 -23.25 -31.56
C VAL A 390 -13.80 -21.98 -30.80
N PHE A 391 -14.01 -21.91 -29.48
CA PHE A 391 -13.60 -20.76 -28.64
C PHE A 391 -12.09 -20.53 -28.69
N ALA A 392 -11.32 -21.60 -28.48
CA ALA A 392 -9.87 -21.53 -28.42
C ALA A 392 -9.26 -21.17 -29.79
N ASN A 393 -9.86 -21.67 -30.87
CA ASN A 393 -9.42 -21.37 -32.23
C ASN A 393 -9.74 -19.91 -32.61
N ALA A 394 -10.92 -19.41 -32.27
CA ALA A 394 -11.30 -18.02 -32.50
C ALA A 394 -10.37 -17.04 -31.75
N ALA A 395 -10.10 -17.30 -30.46
CA ALA A 395 -9.17 -16.48 -29.68
C ALA A 395 -7.72 -16.54 -30.21
N LYS A 396 -7.25 -17.71 -30.65
CA LYS A 396 -5.90 -17.85 -31.25
C LYS A 396 -5.80 -17.20 -32.62
N LYS A 397 -6.90 -17.06 -33.37
CA LYS A 397 -6.92 -16.40 -34.68
C LYS A 397 -6.49 -14.93 -34.59
N LEU A 398 -6.82 -14.27 -33.48
CA LEU A 398 -6.44 -12.89 -33.19
C LEU A 398 -4.92 -12.67 -33.15
N LEU A 399 -4.14 -13.69 -32.78
CA LEU A 399 -2.66 -13.63 -32.80
C LEU A 399 -2.07 -13.63 -34.22
N LYS A 400 -2.90 -13.83 -35.25
CA LYS A 400 -2.47 -13.94 -36.66
C LYS A 400 -3.00 -12.80 -37.53
N CYS A 401 -3.80 -11.89 -36.97
CA CYS A 401 -4.33 -10.76 -37.71
C CYS A 401 -3.20 -9.76 -37.98
N GLU A 402 -2.99 -9.41 -39.25
CA GLU A 402 -1.94 -8.47 -39.67
C GLU A 402 -2.44 -7.02 -39.69
N THR A 403 -3.75 -6.81 -39.78
CA THR A 403 -4.36 -5.46 -39.83
C THR A 403 -5.35 -5.21 -38.68
N VAL A 404 -5.49 -3.95 -38.29
CA VAL A 404 -6.45 -3.52 -37.25
C VAL A 404 -7.88 -3.84 -37.65
N ASP A 405 -8.23 -3.71 -38.92
CA ASP A 405 -9.58 -3.99 -39.43
C ASP A 405 -9.91 -5.49 -39.36
N GLU A 406 -8.97 -6.36 -39.77
CA GLU A 406 -9.13 -7.81 -39.67
C GLU A 406 -9.27 -8.23 -38.20
N PHE A 407 -8.42 -7.68 -37.33
CA PHE A 407 -8.48 -7.96 -35.90
C PHE A 407 -9.82 -7.51 -35.30
N THR A 408 -10.26 -6.29 -35.59
CA THR A 408 -11.50 -5.72 -35.05
C THR A 408 -12.71 -6.53 -35.52
N THR A 409 -12.71 -6.96 -36.79
CA THR A 409 -13.73 -7.85 -37.34
C THR A 409 -13.78 -9.18 -36.59
N HIS A 410 -12.62 -9.81 -36.35
CA HIS A 410 -12.54 -11.07 -35.61
C HIS A 410 -12.83 -10.93 -34.12
N ALA A 411 -12.46 -9.81 -33.49
CA ALA A 411 -12.75 -9.52 -32.09
C ALA A 411 -14.24 -9.27 -31.88
N ASN A 412 -14.91 -8.52 -32.77
CA ASN A 412 -16.36 -8.30 -32.70
C ASN A 412 -17.13 -9.61 -32.91
N ALA A 413 -16.76 -10.42 -33.91
CA ALA A 413 -17.34 -11.74 -34.11
C ALA A 413 -17.10 -12.67 -32.89
N PHE A 414 -15.95 -12.53 -32.21
CA PHE A 414 -15.66 -13.25 -30.98
C PHE A 414 -16.56 -12.81 -29.82
N ILE A 415 -16.80 -11.50 -29.66
CA ILE A 415 -17.69 -10.95 -28.63
C ILE A 415 -19.13 -11.44 -28.86
N GLU A 416 -19.61 -11.41 -30.11
CA GLU A 416 -20.93 -11.89 -30.48
C GLU A 416 -21.10 -13.39 -30.18
N ALA A 417 -20.11 -14.20 -30.55
CA ALA A 417 -20.15 -15.64 -30.31
C ALA A 417 -19.96 -16.03 -28.83
N PHE A 418 -19.23 -15.20 -28.07
CA PHE A 418 -18.81 -15.51 -26.69
C PHE A 418 -19.01 -14.32 -25.74
N ALA A 419 -20.24 -13.84 -25.61
CA ALA A 419 -20.59 -12.68 -24.76
C ALA A 419 -20.03 -12.74 -23.33
N ARG A 420 -19.90 -13.94 -22.74
CA ARG A 420 -19.31 -14.12 -21.39
C ARG A 420 -17.81 -13.85 -21.30
N ALA A 421 -17.12 -13.78 -22.43
CA ALA A 421 -15.70 -13.44 -22.54
C ALA A 421 -15.48 -12.01 -23.05
N GLU A 422 -16.53 -11.19 -23.14
CA GLU A 422 -16.47 -9.81 -23.64
C GLU A 422 -15.50 -8.96 -22.80
N THR A 423 -15.59 -9.00 -21.47
CA THR A 423 -14.70 -8.25 -20.58
C THR A 423 -13.24 -8.68 -20.75
N TRP A 424 -12.99 -9.98 -20.94
CA TRP A 424 -11.67 -10.52 -21.21
C TRP A 424 -11.09 -10.03 -22.54
N ILE A 425 -11.85 -10.12 -23.63
CA ILE A 425 -11.33 -9.69 -24.94
C ILE A 425 -11.22 -8.17 -25.03
N ARG A 426 -12.15 -7.40 -24.45
CA ARG A 426 -12.06 -5.93 -24.41
C ARG A 426 -10.82 -5.44 -23.68
N TRP A 427 -10.40 -6.14 -22.62
CA TRP A 427 -9.13 -5.85 -21.96
C TRP A 427 -7.93 -6.00 -22.90
N TRP A 428 -7.93 -7.03 -23.75
CA TRP A 428 -6.91 -7.26 -24.77
C TRP A 428 -6.97 -6.27 -25.95
N MET A 429 -8.14 -5.70 -26.22
CA MET A 429 -8.34 -4.68 -27.26
C MET A 429 -7.83 -3.29 -26.86
N LEU A 430 -7.52 -3.05 -25.58
CA LEU A 430 -6.95 -1.78 -25.15
C LEU A 430 -5.61 -1.55 -25.87
N PRO A 431 -5.38 -0.39 -26.52
CA PRO A 431 -4.16 -0.14 -27.30
C PRO A 431 -2.87 -0.43 -26.52
N ALA A 432 -2.91 -0.10 -25.22
CA ALA A 432 -1.90 -0.37 -24.21
C ALA A 432 -1.41 -1.83 -24.15
N HIS A 433 -2.31 -2.80 -24.34
CA HIS A 433 -2.02 -4.24 -24.25
C HIS A 433 -1.93 -4.86 -25.63
N ALA A 434 -2.76 -4.39 -26.56
CA ALA A 434 -2.83 -4.92 -27.91
C ALA A 434 -1.49 -4.80 -28.62
N CYS A 435 -0.79 -3.66 -28.48
CA CYS A 435 0.48 -3.41 -29.14
C CYS A 435 1.63 -4.32 -28.67
N MET A 436 1.51 -4.89 -27.47
CA MET A 436 2.51 -5.81 -26.89
C MET A 436 2.30 -7.27 -27.32
N LEU A 437 1.17 -7.62 -27.92
CA LEU A 437 0.82 -9.01 -28.22
C LEU A 437 0.41 -9.27 -29.67
N PHE A 438 -0.40 -8.40 -30.26
CA PHE A 438 -1.02 -8.64 -31.57
C PHE A 438 -0.25 -7.96 -32.70
N PRO A 439 0.11 -8.70 -33.78
CA PRO A 439 0.79 -8.11 -34.93
C PRO A 439 0.08 -6.90 -35.53
N SER A 440 -1.26 -6.93 -35.56
CA SER A 440 -2.13 -5.85 -36.06
C SER A 440 -1.97 -4.50 -35.34
N PHE A 441 -1.54 -4.49 -34.08
CA PHE A 441 -1.32 -3.28 -33.27
C PHE A 441 0.16 -3.05 -32.96
N ARG A 442 1.06 -3.84 -33.54
CA ARG A 442 2.49 -3.80 -33.23
C ARG A 442 3.05 -2.41 -33.53
N VAL A 443 3.69 -1.83 -32.53
CA VAL A 443 4.43 -0.56 -32.63
C VAL A 443 5.95 -0.75 -32.62
N MET A 444 6.42 -1.92 -32.19
CA MET A 444 7.81 -2.35 -32.28
C MET A 444 8.19 -2.68 -33.73
N ASP A 445 9.45 -2.41 -34.11
CA ASP A 445 9.98 -2.84 -35.41
C ASP A 445 9.80 -4.36 -35.60
N ALA A 446 9.41 -4.78 -36.82
CA ALA A 446 9.11 -6.18 -37.11
C ALA A 446 10.35 -7.08 -37.01
N ALA A 447 11.50 -6.61 -37.47
CA ALA A 447 12.74 -7.38 -37.40
C ALA A 447 13.19 -7.57 -35.95
N LEU A 448 13.04 -6.53 -35.12
CA LEU A 448 13.31 -6.57 -33.68
C LEU A 448 12.35 -7.50 -32.95
N TRP A 449 11.05 -7.44 -33.27
CA TRP A 449 10.01 -8.29 -32.69
C TRP A 449 10.29 -9.78 -32.85
N HIS A 450 10.83 -10.20 -34.00
CA HIS A 450 11.17 -11.59 -34.30
C HIS A 450 12.48 -12.07 -33.64
N LYS A 451 13.34 -11.14 -33.22
CA LYS A 451 14.62 -11.43 -32.54
C LYS A 451 14.47 -11.68 -31.04
N ILE A 452 13.34 -11.34 -30.43
CA ILE A 452 13.09 -11.48 -28.99
C ILE A 452 12.03 -12.54 -28.68
N PRO A 453 12.11 -13.22 -27.50
CA PRO A 453 11.19 -14.30 -27.16
C PRO A 453 9.71 -13.91 -27.19
N ASP A 454 8.84 -14.88 -27.46
CA ASP A 454 7.38 -14.71 -27.32
C ASP A 454 6.88 -14.95 -25.88
N THR A 455 7.76 -15.31 -24.94
CA THR A 455 7.34 -15.87 -23.65
C THR A 455 8.29 -15.50 -22.51
N THR A 456 7.73 -15.26 -21.32
CA THR A 456 8.47 -15.10 -20.06
C THR A 456 8.82 -16.43 -19.36
N ASN A 457 8.67 -17.58 -20.03
CA ASN A 457 8.94 -18.90 -19.42
C ASN A 457 10.37 -19.06 -18.88
N ALA A 458 11.32 -18.29 -19.43
CA ALA A 458 12.68 -18.21 -18.91
C ALA A 458 12.68 -17.83 -17.43
N GLU A 459 11.90 -16.83 -17.03
CA GLU A 459 11.80 -16.39 -15.65
C GLU A 459 11.02 -17.37 -14.78
N GLU A 460 9.94 -17.97 -15.28
CA GLU A 460 9.27 -19.03 -14.51
C GLU A 460 10.22 -20.21 -14.20
N ALA A 461 11.08 -20.57 -15.15
CA ALA A 461 12.08 -21.60 -14.97
C ALA A 461 13.19 -21.12 -14.01
N MET A 462 13.56 -19.84 -14.08
CA MET A 462 14.52 -19.22 -13.17
C MET A 462 14.02 -19.24 -11.72
N HIS A 463 12.81 -18.76 -11.47
CA HIS A 463 12.15 -18.78 -10.17
C HIS A 463 12.04 -20.21 -9.63
N TRP A 464 11.65 -21.17 -10.47
CA TRP A 464 11.62 -22.58 -10.06
C TRP A 464 13.01 -23.10 -9.67
N LYS A 465 14.06 -22.77 -10.44
CA LYS A 465 15.43 -23.18 -10.14
C LYS A 465 15.93 -22.58 -8.83
N MET A 466 15.62 -21.31 -8.56
CA MET A 466 15.90 -20.67 -7.27
C MET A 466 15.16 -21.39 -6.14
N TYR A 467 13.88 -21.74 -6.31
CA TYR A 467 13.13 -22.45 -5.29
C TYR A 467 13.63 -23.86 -5.02
N ALA A 468 14.02 -24.59 -6.07
CA ALA A 468 14.51 -25.95 -5.95
C ALA A 468 15.93 -25.98 -5.36
N GLY A 469 16.79 -25.02 -5.74
CA GLY A 469 18.19 -24.97 -5.32
C GLY A 469 18.42 -24.27 -3.99
N LEU A 470 17.68 -23.19 -3.71
CA LEU A 470 17.90 -22.36 -2.53
C LEU A 470 16.84 -22.63 -1.46
N GLY A 471 15.57 -22.73 -1.85
CA GLY A 471 14.44 -22.87 -0.94
C GLY A 471 13.46 -21.70 -1.06
N LYS A 472 12.66 -21.47 -0.02
CA LYS A 472 11.58 -20.46 0.01
C LYS A 472 11.43 -19.84 1.39
N ALA A 473 10.69 -18.73 1.46
CA ALA A 473 10.34 -18.02 2.69
C ALA A 473 11.53 -17.52 3.51
N PHE A 474 12.53 -16.94 2.84
CA PHE A 474 13.71 -16.37 3.48
C PHE A 474 13.43 -15.01 4.13
N ALA A 475 13.95 -14.81 5.34
CA ALA A 475 14.15 -13.44 5.84
C ALA A 475 15.19 -12.71 4.96
N LEU A 476 15.22 -11.37 5.01
CA LEU A 476 16.02 -10.56 4.08
C LEU A 476 17.50 -10.98 4.03
N MET A 477 18.22 -10.94 5.16
CA MET A 477 19.66 -11.24 5.17
C MET A 477 20.00 -12.68 4.73
N PRO A 478 19.35 -13.74 5.25
CA PRO A 478 19.55 -15.09 4.71
C PRO A 478 19.25 -15.20 3.21
N GLY A 479 18.22 -14.50 2.73
CA GLY A 479 17.85 -14.49 1.32
C GLY A 479 18.89 -13.81 0.44
N LEU A 480 19.44 -12.66 0.85
CA LEU A 480 20.54 -11.99 0.15
C LEU A 480 21.77 -12.90 0.01
N ARG A 481 22.15 -13.61 1.08
CA ARG A 481 23.29 -14.54 1.07
C ARG A 481 23.12 -15.69 0.07
N VAL A 482 21.95 -16.32 0.04
CA VAL A 482 21.71 -17.42 -0.91
C VAL A 482 21.59 -16.93 -2.35
N LEU A 483 21.12 -15.69 -2.57
CA LEU A 483 21.08 -15.07 -3.89
C LEU A 483 22.48 -14.72 -4.41
N ALA A 484 23.39 -14.25 -3.54
CA ALA A 484 24.79 -14.04 -3.90
C ALA A 484 25.46 -15.34 -4.35
N ALA A 485 25.28 -16.43 -3.58
CA ALA A 485 25.78 -17.76 -3.96
C ALA A 485 25.16 -18.29 -5.27
N PHE A 486 23.89 -17.98 -5.52
CA PHE A 486 23.21 -18.37 -6.75
C PHE A 486 23.72 -17.62 -7.99
N ALA A 487 23.99 -16.32 -7.86
CA ALA A 487 24.65 -15.54 -8.90
C ALA A 487 26.05 -16.09 -9.19
N ASP A 488 26.80 -16.44 -8.15
CA ASP A 488 28.15 -17.00 -8.28
C ASP A 488 28.17 -18.39 -8.93
N TYR A 489 27.14 -19.20 -8.68
CA TYR A 489 26.97 -20.50 -9.34
C TYR A 489 26.98 -20.37 -10.87
N TYR A 490 26.31 -19.36 -11.45
CA TYR A 490 26.32 -19.17 -12.91
C TYR A 490 27.69 -18.73 -13.44
N ARG A 491 28.40 -17.87 -12.71
CA ARG A 491 29.78 -17.48 -13.03
C ARG A 491 30.70 -18.71 -13.04
N THR A 492 30.63 -19.52 -12.00
CA THR A 492 31.47 -20.73 -11.87
C THR A 492 31.20 -21.72 -12.99
N GLN A 493 29.93 -21.91 -13.37
CA GLN A 493 29.54 -22.77 -14.48
C GLN A 493 30.06 -22.23 -15.82
N PHE A 494 30.00 -20.91 -16.03
CA PHE A 494 30.49 -20.25 -17.23
C PHE A 494 32.01 -20.41 -17.36
N ASP A 495 32.77 -20.14 -16.29
CA ASP A 495 34.22 -20.28 -16.27
C ASP A 495 34.68 -21.74 -16.37
N ALA A 496 33.91 -22.68 -15.81
CA ALA A 496 34.16 -24.11 -16.01
C ALA A 496 34.00 -24.48 -17.50
N GLN A 497 32.94 -24.01 -18.16
CA GLN A 497 32.74 -24.28 -19.59
C GLN A 497 33.75 -23.60 -20.49
N ARG A 498 34.15 -22.37 -20.18
CA ARG A 498 35.25 -21.69 -20.88
C ARG A 498 36.55 -22.47 -20.81
N ARG A 499 36.76 -23.26 -19.75
CA ARG A 499 37.90 -24.17 -19.56
C ARG A 499 37.67 -25.59 -20.11
N GLY A 500 36.54 -25.83 -20.79
CA GLY A 500 36.20 -27.13 -21.39
C GLY A 500 35.68 -28.19 -20.41
N VAL A 501 35.39 -27.82 -19.15
CA VAL A 501 34.85 -28.76 -18.15
C VAL A 501 33.38 -29.00 -18.42
N LYS A 502 32.97 -30.24 -18.68
CA LYS A 502 31.56 -30.60 -18.89
C LYS A 502 30.74 -30.43 -17.59
N VAL A 503 29.70 -29.59 -17.62
CA VAL A 503 28.87 -29.24 -16.44
C VAL A 503 27.45 -29.83 -16.49
N HIS A 504 27.16 -30.67 -17.49
CA HIS A 504 25.90 -31.40 -17.60
C HIS A 504 26.09 -32.73 -18.34
N TYR A 505 25.20 -33.68 -18.10
CA TYR A 505 25.12 -34.94 -18.83
C TYR A 505 24.17 -34.79 -20.03
N GLY A 506 24.43 -35.51 -21.14
CA GLY A 506 23.66 -35.40 -22.40
C GLY A 506 24.29 -34.46 -23.45
N ALA A 507 23.73 -34.48 -24.67
CA ALA A 507 24.25 -33.74 -25.83
C ALA A 507 23.81 -32.26 -25.87
N ASP A 508 22.61 -31.91 -25.38
CA ASP A 508 22.07 -30.55 -25.51
C ASP A 508 21.38 -30.01 -24.24
N ARG A 509 21.73 -28.77 -23.85
CA ARG A 509 21.08 -28.00 -22.78
C ARG A 509 19.75 -27.34 -23.21
N GLU A 510 19.45 -27.39 -24.51
CA GLU A 510 18.35 -26.65 -25.13
C GLU A 510 17.13 -27.55 -25.42
N HIS A 511 16.85 -28.56 -24.60
CA HIS A 511 15.70 -29.47 -24.79
C HIS A 511 14.34 -28.74 -24.90
N TRP A 512 14.25 -27.54 -24.34
CA TRP A 512 13.08 -26.67 -24.48
C TRP A 512 12.86 -26.22 -25.93
N LYS A 513 13.91 -26.08 -26.77
CA LYS A 513 13.80 -25.78 -28.21
C LYS A 513 13.15 -26.94 -28.96
N VAL A 514 13.53 -28.18 -28.65
CA VAL A 514 12.92 -29.39 -29.22
C VAL A 514 11.43 -29.45 -28.85
N THR A 515 11.10 -29.17 -27.59
CA THR A 515 9.71 -29.15 -27.11
C THR A 515 8.89 -28.04 -27.79
N ALA A 516 9.46 -26.84 -27.95
CA ALA A 516 8.83 -25.72 -28.64
C ALA A 516 8.57 -26.01 -30.12
N SER A 517 9.53 -26.62 -30.82
CA SER A 517 9.39 -27.02 -32.23
C SER A 517 8.30 -28.06 -32.43
N LEU A 518 8.27 -29.11 -31.59
CA LEU A 518 7.29 -30.20 -31.71
C LEU A 518 5.86 -29.79 -31.35
N HIS A 519 5.68 -28.85 -30.43
CA HIS A 519 4.38 -28.59 -29.80
C HIS A 519 3.93 -27.12 -29.82
N GLY A 520 4.74 -26.20 -30.37
CA GLY A 520 4.47 -24.76 -30.37
C GLY A 520 4.47 -24.12 -28.98
N ARG A 521 4.94 -24.84 -27.94
CA ARG A 521 5.02 -24.43 -26.53
C ARG A 521 6.10 -25.23 -25.78
N THR A 522 6.63 -24.67 -24.70
CA THR A 522 7.74 -25.27 -23.93
C THR A 522 7.30 -26.15 -22.75
N LYS A 523 6.00 -26.19 -22.38
CA LYS A 523 5.44 -27.05 -21.30
C LYS A 523 4.02 -27.56 -21.63
N TYR A 524 3.71 -28.82 -21.30
CA TYR A 524 2.44 -29.51 -21.63
C TYR A 524 1.37 -29.49 -20.51
N ASN A 525 1.78 -29.53 -19.22
CA ASN A 525 0.87 -29.71 -18.07
C ASN A 525 1.12 -28.67 -16.95
N ARG A 526 0.16 -27.76 -16.73
CA ARG A 526 0.06 -27.02 -15.45
C ARG A 526 -1.39 -26.79 -15.07
N THR A 527 -1.67 -26.99 -13.79
CA THR A 527 -2.90 -26.57 -13.12
C THR A 527 -2.66 -25.15 -12.57
N PRO A 528 -3.56 -24.18 -12.78
CA PRO A 528 -3.38 -22.83 -12.25
C PRO A 528 -3.46 -22.84 -10.72
N GLY A 529 -2.48 -22.26 -10.04
CA GLY A 529 -2.60 -21.88 -8.64
C GLY A 529 -3.52 -20.67 -8.48
N THR A 530 -4.08 -20.50 -7.28
CA THR A 530 -4.82 -19.29 -6.90
C THR A 530 -3.86 -18.11 -6.76
N MET A 531 -4.05 -17.07 -7.57
CA MET A 531 -3.29 -15.82 -7.53
C MET A 531 -4.24 -14.66 -7.20
N LYS A 532 -3.73 -13.63 -6.51
CA LYS A 532 -4.42 -12.35 -6.27
C LYS A 532 -4.38 -11.49 -7.54
N ASN A 533 -5.37 -10.61 -7.73
CA ASN A 533 -5.50 -9.79 -8.94
C ASN A 533 -4.46 -8.64 -8.95
N ASP A 534 -3.50 -8.72 -9.86
CA ASP A 534 -2.36 -7.82 -10.07
C ASP A 534 -2.51 -6.94 -11.34
N GLY A 535 -3.73 -6.79 -11.86
CA GLY A 535 -4.01 -6.05 -13.09
C GLY A 535 -4.06 -6.92 -14.36
N ARG A 536 -4.06 -8.25 -14.21
CA ARG A 536 -4.26 -9.22 -15.31
C ARG A 536 -5.68 -9.13 -15.91
N PRO A 537 -5.86 -9.55 -17.18
CA PRO A 537 -7.18 -9.65 -17.79
C PRO A 537 -8.11 -10.59 -17.01
N PRO A 538 -9.43 -10.33 -16.99
CA PRO A 538 -10.38 -11.10 -16.22
C PRO A 538 -10.49 -12.52 -16.78
N ASP A 539 -9.79 -13.49 -16.19
CA ASP A 539 -9.68 -14.87 -16.68
C ASP A 539 -10.23 -15.92 -15.70
N THR A 540 -10.86 -15.47 -14.62
CA THR A 540 -11.47 -16.32 -13.58
C THR A 540 -12.98 -16.39 -13.71
N ALA A 541 -13.59 -17.50 -13.30
CA ALA A 541 -15.06 -17.65 -13.29
C ALA A 541 -15.73 -16.54 -12.46
N LYS A 542 -15.07 -16.10 -11.37
CA LYS A 542 -15.50 -14.97 -10.53
C LYS A 542 -15.57 -13.68 -11.35
N ALA A 543 -14.55 -13.38 -12.16
CA ALA A 543 -14.44 -12.17 -12.95
C ALA A 543 -15.31 -12.16 -14.23
N LEU A 544 -15.62 -13.35 -14.79
CA LEU A 544 -16.31 -13.46 -16.09
C LEU A 544 -17.81 -13.77 -15.98
N ILE A 545 -18.19 -14.58 -14.98
CA ILE A 545 -19.57 -15.08 -14.83
C ILE A 545 -20.25 -14.43 -13.62
N GLY A 546 -19.48 -13.83 -12.70
CA GLY A 546 -19.98 -13.38 -11.41
C GLY A 546 -20.39 -14.57 -10.52
N ARG A 547 -20.65 -14.31 -9.23
CA ARG A 547 -21.27 -15.32 -8.34
C ARG A 547 -22.66 -15.68 -8.87
N PRO A 548 -23.19 -16.90 -8.62
CA PRO A 548 -24.62 -17.12 -8.76
C PRO A 548 -25.32 -16.04 -7.91
N LYS A 549 -26.18 -15.24 -8.55
CA LYS A 549 -26.84 -14.09 -7.93
C LYS A 549 -27.53 -14.53 -6.63
N ARG A 550 -26.88 -14.30 -5.49
CA ARG A 550 -27.61 -13.78 -4.34
C ARG A 550 -28.12 -12.42 -4.80
N LYS A 551 -29.39 -12.07 -4.54
CA LYS A 551 -29.85 -10.68 -4.68
C LYS A 551 -28.87 -9.83 -3.86
N GLY A 552 -27.91 -9.20 -4.52
CA GLY A 552 -26.68 -8.75 -3.91
C GLY A 552 -26.46 -7.30 -4.25
N THR A 553 -26.37 -6.50 -3.20
CA THR A 553 -26.03 -5.08 -3.17
C THR A 553 -24.82 -4.78 -4.06
N GLU A 554 -24.93 -3.77 -4.94
CA GLU A 554 -23.82 -3.26 -5.75
C GLU A 554 -22.99 -2.28 -4.91
N TYR A 555 -21.68 -2.23 -5.10
CA TYR A 555 -20.77 -1.42 -4.28
C TYR A 555 -19.96 -0.42 -5.13
N GLU A 556 -19.54 0.68 -4.51
CA GLU A 556 -18.69 1.73 -5.08
C GLU A 556 -17.57 2.13 -4.10
N LYS A 557 -16.60 2.93 -4.57
CA LYS A 557 -15.41 3.33 -3.82
C LYS A 557 -15.76 4.18 -2.59
N GLY A 558 -14.91 4.11 -1.56
CA GLY A 558 -15.10 4.76 -0.26
C GLY A 558 -13.79 4.88 0.55
N TYR A 559 -13.92 4.99 1.86
CA TYR A 559 -12.80 4.98 2.81
C TYR A 559 -13.16 4.06 3.99
N VAL A 560 -12.17 3.39 4.58
CA VAL A 560 -12.37 2.64 5.82
C VAL A 560 -12.31 3.61 6.99
N TRP A 561 -13.29 3.53 7.87
CA TRP A 561 -13.34 4.36 9.07
C TRP A 561 -12.19 4.03 10.02
N ARG A 562 -11.46 5.07 10.45
CA ARG A 562 -10.38 4.95 11.44
C ARG A 562 -10.32 6.21 12.31
N ASP A 563 -10.35 6.03 13.62
CA ASP A 563 -10.14 7.11 14.59
C ASP A 563 -11.01 8.36 14.34
N ASN A 564 -12.34 8.22 14.18
CA ASN A 564 -13.25 9.34 13.86
C ASN A 564 -12.95 10.06 12.52
N SER A 565 -12.42 9.35 11.53
CA SER A 565 -12.18 9.88 10.18
C SER A 565 -13.43 10.33 9.40
N CYS A 566 -14.62 9.89 9.82
CA CYS A 566 -15.87 10.01 9.07
C CYS A 566 -16.19 11.40 8.51
N TRP A 567 -15.80 12.49 9.19
CA TRP A 567 -16.02 13.86 8.70
C TRP A 567 -15.22 14.12 7.41
N LEU A 568 -13.97 13.65 7.36
CA LEU A 568 -13.14 13.80 6.17
C LEU A 568 -13.61 12.83 5.09
N ASP A 569 -13.92 11.58 5.46
CA ASP A 569 -14.34 10.55 4.52
C ASP A 569 -15.60 10.95 3.77
N SER A 570 -16.61 11.40 4.51
CA SER A 570 -17.91 11.82 3.98
C SER A 570 -17.76 13.06 3.10
N SER A 571 -16.96 14.04 3.53
CA SER A 571 -16.70 15.26 2.73
C SER A 571 -15.91 14.96 1.45
N LEU A 572 -14.92 14.06 1.49
CA LEU A 572 -14.16 13.64 0.31
C LEU A 572 -15.04 12.91 -0.70
N ILE A 573 -15.94 12.02 -0.26
CA ILE A 573 -16.89 11.34 -1.16
C ILE A 573 -17.88 12.33 -1.80
N ALA A 574 -18.37 13.30 -1.04
CA ALA A 574 -19.25 14.33 -1.56
C ALA A 574 -18.55 15.24 -2.59
N ILE A 575 -17.30 15.64 -2.32
CA ILE A 575 -16.46 16.40 -3.25
C ILE A 575 -16.15 15.57 -4.50
N LEU A 576 -15.81 14.29 -4.34
CA LEU A 576 -15.53 13.38 -5.45
C LEU A 576 -16.71 13.29 -6.42
N SER A 577 -17.93 13.14 -5.90
CA SER A 577 -19.16 13.06 -6.71
C SER A 577 -19.40 14.32 -7.58
N ALA A 578 -19.00 15.49 -7.07
CA ALA A 578 -19.10 16.74 -7.83
C ALA A 578 -17.91 16.91 -8.78
N ALA A 579 -16.69 16.75 -8.28
CA ALA A 579 -15.45 17.00 -9.02
C ALA A 579 -15.21 16.01 -10.15
N SER A 580 -15.70 14.76 -10.05
CA SER A 580 -15.58 13.78 -11.11
C SER A 580 -16.29 14.18 -12.41
N ARG A 581 -17.23 15.13 -12.35
CA ARG A 581 -18.02 15.61 -13.49
C ARG A 581 -17.27 16.61 -14.35
N ASP A 582 -16.34 17.37 -13.76
CA ASP A 582 -15.55 18.38 -14.48
C ASP A 582 -14.05 18.32 -14.17
N TYR A 583 -13.54 17.19 -13.66
CA TYR A 583 -12.16 17.04 -13.22
C TYR A 583 -11.15 17.53 -14.26
N SER A 584 -11.21 16.99 -15.48
CA SER A 584 -10.28 17.32 -16.57
C SER A 584 -10.51 18.72 -17.14
N MET A 585 -11.75 19.21 -17.10
CA MET A 585 -12.14 20.49 -17.70
C MET A 585 -11.89 21.69 -16.78
N SER A 586 -12.02 21.51 -15.47
CA SER A 586 -11.99 22.60 -14.49
C SER A 586 -10.98 22.33 -13.38
N MET A 587 -11.15 21.26 -12.59
CA MET A 587 -10.37 21.06 -11.36
C MET A 587 -8.87 20.96 -11.66
N GLU A 588 -8.49 20.09 -12.59
CA GLU A 588 -7.11 19.88 -13.01
C GLU A 588 -6.44 21.18 -13.49
N PRO A 589 -6.96 21.91 -14.50
CA PRO A 589 -6.32 23.14 -14.99
C PRO A 589 -6.38 24.32 -14.00
N MET A 590 -7.36 24.36 -13.08
CA MET A 590 -7.43 25.41 -12.05
C MET A 590 -6.38 25.18 -10.95
N PHE A 591 -6.04 23.93 -10.65
CA PHE A 591 -5.13 23.57 -9.55
C PHE A 591 -3.69 23.36 -10.01
N ALA A 592 -3.47 22.98 -11.28
CA ALA A 592 -2.13 22.75 -11.82
C ALA A 592 -1.22 24.00 -11.81
N ALA A 593 -1.80 25.20 -11.74
CA ALA A 593 -1.07 26.46 -11.65
C ALA A 593 -0.60 26.81 -10.23
N LEU A 594 -0.94 26.00 -9.22
CA LEU A 594 -0.55 26.24 -7.84
C LEU A 594 0.92 25.89 -7.59
N PRO A 595 1.60 26.60 -6.68
CA PRO A 595 2.97 26.28 -6.30
C PRO A 595 3.07 24.92 -5.61
N SER A 596 4.21 24.25 -5.78
CA SER A 596 4.52 22.98 -5.11
C SER A 596 4.33 23.10 -3.59
N GLY A 597 3.67 22.10 -2.99
CA GLY A 597 3.35 22.07 -1.56
C GLY A 597 2.06 22.81 -1.17
N HIS A 598 1.30 23.35 -2.13
CA HIS A 598 -0.02 23.90 -1.85
C HIS A 598 -1.01 22.77 -1.45
N PRO A 599 -1.74 22.83 -0.32
CA PRO A 599 -2.56 21.71 0.16
C PRO A 599 -3.73 21.31 -0.75
N LEU A 600 -4.24 22.24 -1.58
CA LEU A 600 -5.20 21.91 -2.65
C LEU A 600 -4.63 20.90 -3.67
N LEU A 601 -3.31 20.83 -3.87
CA LEU A 601 -2.68 19.81 -4.72
C LEU A 601 -2.81 18.42 -4.10
N ASP A 602 -2.76 18.30 -2.77
CA ASP A 602 -2.99 17.03 -2.07
C ASP A 602 -4.45 16.58 -2.25
N LEU A 603 -5.41 17.51 -2.12
CA LEU A 603 -6.83 17.23 -2.40
C LEU A 603 -7.03 16.76 -3.84
N ARG A 604 -6.45 17.46 -4.82
CA ARG A 604 -6.48 17.07 -6.23
C ARG A 604 -5.93 15.66 -6.42
N GLN A 605 -4.79 15.36 -5.80
CA GLN A 605 -4.15 14.05 -5.91
C GLN A 605 -5.02 12.92 -5.33
N MET A 606 -5.69 13.14 -4.19
CA MET A 606 -6.61 12.16 -3.60
C MET A 606 -7.81 11.88 -4.52
N ILE A 607 -8.41 12.94 -5.09
CA ILE A 607 -9.51 12.79 -6.05
C ILE A 607 -9.04 12.04 -7.30
N TYR A 608 -7.89 12.42 -7.85
CA TYR A 608 -7.28 11.73 -9.00
C TYR A 608 -7.05 10.25 -8.72
N THR A 609 -6.42 9.92 -7.59
CA THR A 609 -6.17 8.52 -7.20
C THR A 609 -7.49 7.74 -7.10
N CYS A 610 -8.53 8.31 -6.49
CA CYS A 610 -9.83 7.65 -6.42
C CYS A 610 -10.45 7.42 -7.81
N LEU A 611 -10.36 8.38 -8.72
CA LEU A 611 -10.87 8.26 -10.10
C LEU A 611 -10.13 7.18 -10.90
N GLN A 612 -8.81 7.07 -10.74
CA GLN A 612 -7.99 6.11 -11.48
C GLN A 612 -8.02 4.68 -10.91
N LEU A 613 -8.44 4.49 -9.65
CA LEU A 613 -8.52 3.16 -9.06
C LEU A 613 -9.66 2.34 -9.70
N PRO A 614 -9.42 1.12 -10.20
CA PRO A 614 -10.50 0.26 -10.70
C PRO A 614 -11.34 -0.30 -9.54
N LEU A 615 -12.66 -0.37 -9.71
CA LEU A 615 -13.58 -0.98 -8.72
C LEU A 615 -13.22 -2.45 -8.40
N GLU A 616 -12.78 -3.20 -9.41
CA GLU A 616 -12.39 -4.61 -9.26
C GLU A 616 -11.13 -4.83 -8.43
N GLY A 617 -10.28 -3.80 -8.27
CA GLY A 617 -9.11 -3.79 -7.38
C GLY A 617 -9.37 -3.06 -6.05
N TYR A 618 -10.55 -2.46 -5.90
CA TYR A 618 -10.93 -1.72 -4.70
C TYR A 618 -11.23 -2.66 -3.51
N GLU A 619 -11.83 -3.83 -3.78
CA GLU A 619 -12.12 -4.88 -2.79
C GLU A 619 -10.85 -5.57 -2.21
N ASP A 620 -9.74 -5.65 -2.98
CA ASP A 620 -8.52 -6.41 -2.63
C ASP A 620 -7.39 -5.52 -2.05
N GLY A 621 -7.73 -4.34 -1.50
CA GLY A 621 -6.78 -3.43 -0.84
C GLY A 621 -6.83 -1.96 -1.27
N GLY A 622 -7.65 -1.60 -2.26
CA GLY A 622 -7.82 -0.21 -2.69
C GLY A 622 -8.44 0.70 -1.62
N CYS A 623 -9.32 0.16 -0.78
CA CYS A 623 -9.82 0.87 0.41
C CYS A 623 -8.68 1.31 1.34
N ALA A 624 -7.65 0.46 1.50
CA ALA A 624 -6.51 0.76 2.38
C ALA A 624 -5.65 1.88 1.80
N LEU A 625 -5.38 1.88 0.50
CA LEU A 625 -4.63 2.97 -0.16
C LEU A 625 -5.31 4.33 0.01
N LEU A 626 -6.62 4.40 -0.28
CA LEU A 626 -7.38 5.64 -0.10
C LEU A 626 -7.43 6.06 1.38
N SER A 627 -7.59 5.11 2.30
CA SER A 627 -7.61 5.38 3.73
C SER A 627 -6.26 5.86 4.27
N ASP A 628 -5.15 5.33 3.75
CA ASP A 628 -3.80 5.72 4.15
C ASP A 628 -3.44 7.11 3.60
N GLN A 629 -3.83 7.44 2.35
CA GLN A 629 -3.71 8.80 1.81
C GLN A 629 -4.54 9.80 2.63
N ARG A 630 -5.79 9.44 2.94
CA ARG A 630 -6.70 10.20 3.81
C ARG A 630 -6.07 10.42 5.20
N ASP A 631 -5.50 9.40 5.81
CA ASP A 631 -4.85 9.51 7.13
C ASP A 631 -3.58 10.37 7.09
N GLY A 632 -2.81 10.30 6.00
CA GLY A 632 -1.70 11.22 5.75
C GLY A 632 -2.17 12.66 5.69
N PHE A 633 -3.24 12.93 4.92
CA PHE A 633 -3.81 14.27 4.79
C PHE A 633 -4.37 14.82 6.10
N ARG A 634 -4.99 13.98 6.94
CA ARG A 634 -5.44 14.39 8.29
C ARG A 634 -4.30 14.88 9.17
N LYS A 635 -3.13 14.24 9.09
CA LYS A 635 -1.92 14.68 9.83
C LYS A 635 -1.43 16.04 9.34
N VAL A 636 -1.50 16.31 8.03
CA VAL A 636 -1.19 17.62 7.46
C VAL A 636 -2.13 18.69 8.02
N LEU A 637 -3.44 18.42 8.04
CA LEU A 637 -4.45 19.34 8.58
C LEU A 637 -4.26 19.60 10.09
N GLN A 638 -3.87 18.59 10.87
CA GLN A 638 -3.60 18.73 12.30
C GLN A 638 -2.32 19.51 12.58
N ALA A 639 -1.27 19.32 11.77
CA ALA A 639 0.00 20.01 11.93
C ALA A 639 -0.08 21.50 11.56
N ALA A 640 -1.14 21.92 10.86
CA ALA A 640 -1.29 23.30 10.41
C ALA A 640 -1.49 24.27 11.60
N PRO A 641 -0.72 25.36 11.70
CA PRO A 641 -0.86 26.34 12.78
C PRO A 641 -2.25 26.98 12.81
N ARG A 642 -2.96 26.86 13.95
CA ARG A 642 -4.38 27.29 14.08
C ARG A 642 -5.30 26.63 13.04
N GLY A 643 -4.98 25.40 12.64
CA GLY A 643 -5.78 24.61 11.74
C GLY A 643 -7.13 24.18 12.33
N PRO A 644 -8.09 23.76 11.50
CA PRO A 644 -9.44 23.39 11.91
C PRO A 644 -9.51 22.02 12.61
N VAL A 645 -8.41 21.26 12.62
CA VAL A 645 -8.31 19.93 13.23
C VAL A 645 -7.38 20.01 14.44
N THR A 646 -7.95 19.96 15.64
CA THR A 646 -7.18 19.99 16.90
C THR A 646 -6.82 18.59 17.40
N SER A 647 -7.63 17.59 17.07
CA SER A 647 -7.39 16.18 17.40
C SER A 647 -7.79 15.29 16.24
N LEU A 648 -6.97 14.29 15.93
CA LEU A 648 -7.33 13.26 14.96
C LEU A 648 -8.50 12.41 15.48
N THR A 649 -8.56 12.13 16.77
CA THR A 649 -9.64 11.32 17.36
C THR A 649 -10.86 12.16 17.77
N GLY A 650 -10.82 13.48 17.60
CA GLY A 650 -11.92 14.38 17.93
C GLY A 650 -13.06 14.32 16.91
N PHE A 651 -14.26 14.69 17.34
CA PHE A 651 -15.37 14.91 16.41
C PHE A 651 -15.14 16.23 15.67
N GLY A 652 -15.11 16.17 14.33
CA GLY A 652 -14.87 17.31 13.45
C GLY A 652 -16.13 17.77 12.72
N HIS A 653 -15.98 18.78 11.86
CA HIS A 653 -17.01 19.28 10.96
C HIS A 653 -16.63 18.95 9.51
N LEU A 654 -17.62 18.81 8.60
CA LEU A 654 -17.41 18.30 7.24
C LEU A 654 -16.48 19.17 6.38
N PHE A 655 -16.63 20.49 6.36
CA PHE A 655 -15.96 21.37 5.38
C PHE A 655 -15.06 22.51 5.92
N PRO A 656 -14.95 22.82 7.23
CA PRO A 656 -14.01 23.86 7.68
C PRO A 656 -12.56 23.66 7.25
N TRP A 657 -12.10 22.41 7.11
CA TRP A 657 -10.77 22.08 6.56
C TRP A 657 -10.60 22.55 5.12
N LEU A 658 -11.63 22.39 4.29
CA LEU A 658 -11.61 22.76 2.88
C LEU A 658 -11.47 24.27 2.73
N TYR A 659 -12.24 25.02 3.52
CA TYR A 659 -12.18 26.48 3.54
C TYR A 659 -10.84 27.00 4.06
N PHE A 660 -10.25 26.30 5.02
CA PHE A 660 -8.94 26.63 5.55
C PHE A 660 -7.84 26.46 4.50
N ILE A 661 -7.80 25.32 3.80
CA ILE A 661 -6.81 25.09 2.74
C ILE A 661 -7.04 25.96 1.50
N ALA A 662 -8.30 26.27 1.17
CA ALA A 662 -8.65 27.14 0.05
C ALA A 662 -8.36 28.63 0.35
N GLY A 663 -8.31 29.02 1.63
CA GLY A 663 -7.78 30.33 2.07
C GLY A 663 -6.26 30.38 2.20
N HIS A 664 -5.57 29.30 1.82
CA HIS A 664 -4.14 29.03 2.00
C HIS A 664 -3.63 29.20 3.45
N MET A 665 -4.48 28.84 4.42
CA MET A 665 -4.12 28.50 5.79
C MET A 665 -3.48 29.61 6.69
N ARG A 666 -4.05 30.82 6.84
CA ARG A 666 -3.71 31.74 7.98
C ARG A 666 -4.75 32.83 8.36
N PRO A 667 -4.65 33.36 9.60
CA PRO A 667 -4.85 34.78 9.90
C PRO A 667 -3.54 35.60 9.76
N GLY A 668 -3.58 36.71 9.02
CA GLY A 668 -2.67 37.86 9.23
C GLY A 668 -1.94 38.49 8.04
N LYS A 669 -1.91 37.89 6.85
CA LYS A 669 -1.40 38.48 5.58
C LYS A 669 -1.53 37.41 4.48
N SER A 670 -2.67 37.31 3.79
CA SER A 670 -2.69 36.57 2.52
C SER A 670 -2.38 37.57 1.42
N THR A 671 -1.24 37.40 0.75
CA THR A 671 -1.12 37.84 -0.64
C THR A 671 -1.73 36.71 -1.45
N PHE A 672 -3.03 36.81 -1.73
CA PHE A 672 -3.65 35.91 -2.69
C PHE A 672 -2.92 36.09 -4.03
N THR A 673 -2.32 35.01 -4.54
CA THR A 673 -1.85 35.01 -5.93
C THR A 673 -3.06 34.77 -6.83
N PRO A 674 -3.07 35.30 -8.07
CA PRO A 674 -4.16 35.05 -9.02
C PRO A 674 -4.48 33.55 -9.21
N GLU A 675 -3.46 32.70 -9.14
CA GLU A 675 -3.59 31.24 -9.25
C GLU A 675 -4.29 30.65 -8.01
N GLY A 676 -3.94 31.13 -6.82
CA GLY A 676 -4.58 30.76 -5.56
C GLY A 676 -6.06 31.16 -5.53
N GLU A 677 -6.40 32.37 -5.99
CA GLU A 677 -7.80 32.82 -6.07
C GLU A 677 -8.60 31.99 -7.09
N ARG A 678 -8.01 31.72 -8.24
CA ARG A 678 -8.61 30.85 -9.26
C ARG A 678 -8.90 29.47 -8.68
N ALA A 679 -7.94 28.81 -8.04
CA ALA A 679 -8.15 27.50 -7.44
C ALA A 679 -9.17 27.53 -6.29
N ALA A 680 -9.09 28.54 -5.41
CA ALA A 680 -10.06 28.72 -4.32
C ALA A 680 -11.49 28.93 -4.83
N SER A 681 -11.64 29.59 -5.99
CA SER A 681 -12.95 29.83 -6.61
C SER A 681 -13.67 28.55 -7.04
N TYR A 682 -12.97 27.40 -7.07
CA TYR A 682 -13.60 26.11 -7.31
C TYR A 682 -14.60 25.74 -6.19
N PHE A 683 -14.33 26.15 -4.95
CA PHE A 683 -15.16 25.88 -3.78
C PHE A 683 -15.75 27.15 -3.13
N ARG A 684 -15.26 28.33 -3.51
CA ARG A 684 -15.58 29.59 -2.82
C ARG A 684 -16.15 30.65 -3.75
N MET A 685 -17.05 31.44 -3.18
CA MET A 685 -17.64 32.59 -3.83
C MET A 685 -16.93 33.87 -3.39
N PHE A 686 -16.57 34.70 -4.36
CA PHE A 686 -15.90 35.98 -4.12
C PHE A 686 -16.80 37.12 -4.55
N THR A 687 -16.74 38.23 -3.81
CA THR A 687 -17.52 39.46 -4.02
C THR A 687 -16.56 40.63 -4.10
N VAL A 688 -16.96 41.71 -4.77
CA VAL A 688 -16.21 42.96 -4.78
C VAL A 688 -17.18 44.13 -4.65
N GLU A 689 -16.77 45.14 -3.89
CA GLU A 689 -17.52 46.37 -3.70
C GLU A 689 -17.19 47.33 -4.84
N LEU A 690 -18.16 47.74 -5.67
CA LEU A 690 -17.98 48.81 -6.65
C LEU A 690 -18.72 50.05 -6.17
N LYS A 691 -17.97 51.13 -5.97
CA LYS A 691 -18.50 52.45 -5.64
C LYS A 691 -18.58 53.29 -6.91
N ARG A 692 -19.69 53.99 -7.11
CA ARG A 692 -19.91 54.95 -8.20
C ARG A 692 -20.28 56.31 -7.61
N CYS A 693 -19.73 57.39 -8.17
CA CYS A 693 -20.05 58.77 -7.86
C CYS A 693 -20.32 59.50 -9.17
N ASP A 694 -21.44 60.21 -9.26
CA ASP A 694 -21.84 60.92 -10.49
C ASP A 694 -21.01 62.20 -10.74
N GLY A 695 -20.19 62.63 -9.76
CA GLY A 695 -19.33 63.82 -9.86
C GLY A 695 -20.02 65.12 -9.40
N ALA A 696 -19.28 66.24 -9.47
CA ALA A 696 -19.80 67.61 -9.27
C ALA A 696 -18.91 68.63 -9.99
N GLY A 697 -19.52 69.68 -10.53
CA GLY A 697 -18.80 70.74 -11.24
C GLY A 697 -18.09 70.20 -12.49
N GLU A 698 -16.77 70.37 -12.57
CA GLU A 698 -15.93 69.88 -13.68
C GLU A 698 -15.49 68.40 -13.52
N GLN A 699 -15.76 67.77 -12.37
CA GLN A 699 -15.39 66.36 -12.12
C GLN A 699 -16.40 65.42 -12.78
N GLN A 700 -15.91 64.54 -13.67
CA GLN A 700 -16.69 63.48 -14.32
C GLN A 700 -17.06 62.34 -13.35
N GLU A 701 -18.01 61.51 -13.79
CA GLU A 701 -18.37 60.24 -13.15
C GLU A 701 -17.11 59.40 -12.87
N HIS A 702 -17.02 58.81 -11.68
CA HIS A 702 -15.89 57.98 -11.31
C HIS A 702 -16.27 56.78 -10.43
N PHE A 703 -15.43 55.76 -10.55
CA PHE A 703 -15.63 54.45 -9.95
C PHE A 703 -14.46 54.11 -9.03
N ALA A 704 -14.73 53.32 -7.98
CA ALA A 704 -13.69 52.70 -7.17
C ALA A 704 -14.06 51.25 -6.88
N LEU A 705 -13.08 50.36 -7.05
CA LEU A 705 -13.18 48.97 -6.63
C LEU A 705 -12.61 48.84 -5.22
N GLY A 706 -13.41 48.26 -4.33
CA GLY A 706 -12.96 47.82 -3.02
C GLY A 706 -12.19 46.50 -3.10
N ASN A 707 -11.81 45.98 -1.92
CA ASN A 707 -11.13 44.71 -1.84
C ASN A 707 -12.06 43.54 -2.20
N ILE A 708 -11.50 42.51 -2.83
CA ILE A 708 -12.19 41.22 -3.00
C ILE A 708 -12.47 40.64 -1.63
N LYS A 709 -13.74 40.38 -1.34
CA LYS A 709 -14.21 39.77 -0.09
C LYS A 709 -14.77 38.38 -0.38
N LEU A 710 -14.39 37.42 0.43
CA LEU A 710 -15.04 36.12 0.43
C LEU A 710 -16.50 36.26 0.90
N ARG A 711 -17.44 35.66 0.17
CA ARG A 711 -18.81 35.50 0.66
C ARG A 711 -18.90 34.29 1.59
N LYS A 712 -19.48 34.48 2.78
CA LYS A 712 -19.58 33.44 3.82
C LYS A 712 -20.94 32.71 3.82
N ASP A 713 -21.87 33.08 2.93
CA ASP A 713 -23.32 32.90 3.16
C ASP A 713 -23.94 31.64 2.53
N CYS A 714 -23.19 30.55 2.37
CA CYS A 714 -23.77 29.27 1.92
C CYS A 714 -24.21 28.39 3.10
N GLN A 715 -24.56 28.98 4.24
CA GLN A 715 -25.09 28.27 5.40
C GLN A 715 -26.56 28.64 5.63
N LEU A 716 -27.44 27.63 5.69
CA LEU A 716 -28.86 27.82 5.99
C LEU A 716 -29.06 27.83 7.52
N ALA A 717 -28.71 28.95 8.15
CA ALA A 717 -28.93 29.12 9.58
C ALA A 717 -30.44 29.11 9.94
N PRO A 718 -30.82 28.73 11.16
CA PRO A 718 -32.23 28.67 11.58
C PRO A 718 -33.00 29.99 11.33
N ALA A 719 -32.32 31.13 11.47
CA ALA A 719 -32.89 32.47 11.25
C ALA A 719 -33.30 32.74 9.79
N VAL A 720 -32.76 31.99 8.82
CA VAL A 720 -33.04 32.15 7.38
C VAL A 720 -34.35 31.45 6.99
N TYR A 721 -34.77 30.45 7.77
CA TYR A 721 -35.94 29.64 7.45
C TYR A 721 -37.25 30.43 7.30
N PRO A 722 -37.64 31.33 8.23
CA PRO A 722 -38.91 32.05 8.14
C PRO A 722 -39.00 32.95 6.89
N GLN A 723 -37.88 33.49 6.41
CA GLN A 723 -37.82 34.38 5.26
C GLN A 723 -38.21 33.67 3.95
N TYR A 724 -37.84 32.39 3.82
CA TYR A 724 -38.04 31.63 2.59
C TYR A 724 -39.03 30.48 2.73
N GLN A 725 -39.61 30.29 3.93
CA GLN A 725 -40.56 29.22 4.25
C GLN A 725 -40.03 27.83 3.85
N GLY A 726 -38.73 27.60 4.06
CA GLY A 726 -38.07 26.34 3.67
C GLY A 726 -37.83 26.15 2.18
N ILE A 727 -38.11 27.12 1.31
CA ILE A 727 -37.89 26.98 -0.14
C ILE A 727 -36.44 27.30 -0.49
N LEU A 728 -35.59 26.28 -0.66
CA LEU A 728 -34.15 26.45 -0.91
C LEU A 728 -33.88 27.21 -2.21
N ARG A 729 -34.67 26.97 -3.26
CA ARG A 729 -34.51 27.69 -4.54
C ARG A 729 -34.70 29.21 -4.37
N ALA A 730 -35.60 29.64 -3.50
CA ALA A 730 -35.85 31.06 -3.25
C ALA A 730 -34.69 31.69 -2.48
N SER A 731 -34.17 30.99 -1.46
CA SER A 731 -32.99 31.42 -0.71
C SER A 731 -31.76 31.54 -1.62
N PHE A 732 -31.53 30.55 -2.49
CA PHE A 732 -30.43 30.60 -3.45
C PHE A 732 -30.59 31.73 -4.47
N ALA A 733 -31.79 31.95 -5.00
CA ALA A 733 -32.04 33.06 -5.92
C ALA A 733 -31.77 34.44 -5.28
N ASP A 734 -32.07 34.59 -3.98
CA ASP A 734 -31.75 35.81 -3.23
C ASP A 734 -30.24 35.95 -2.99
N LEU A 735 -29.54 34.85 -2.67
CA LEU A 735 -28.07 34.82 -2.58
C LEU A 735 -27.43 35.29 -3.89
N MET A 736 -28.01 34.90 -5.03
CA MET A 736 -27.52 35.28 -6.35
C MET A 736 -27.91 36.71 -6.77
N ARG A 737 -28.82 37.36 -6.04
CA ARG A 737 -29.29 38.69 -6.39
C ARG A 737 -28.22 39.73 -6.06
N PRO A 738 -28.03 40.74 -6.93
CA PRO A 738 -27.21 41.87 -6.58
C PRO A 738 -27.70 42.56 -5.30
N ALA A 739 -26.80 42.97 -4.41
CA ALA A 739 -27.16 43.77 -3.25
C ALA A 739 -27.83 45.08 -3.70
N LYS A 740 -28.80 45.58 -2.93
CA LYS A 740 -29.46 46.85 -3.24
C LYS A 740 -28.46 47.99 -3.04
N PRO A 741 -28.35 48.95 -3.97
CA PRO A 741 -27.47 50.09 -3.80
C PRO A 741 -27.86 50.93 -2.56
N GLN A 742 -26.91 51.15 -1.64
CA GLN A 742 -27.08 51.95 -0.42
C GLN A 742 -26.40 53.33 -0.56
N ALA A 743 -27.15 54.43 -0.45
CA ALA A 743 -26.59 55.79 -0.52
C ALA A 743 -25.64 56.11 0.66
N LEU A 744 -24.42 56.59 0.38
CA LEU A 744 -23.38 56.92 1.39
C LEU A 744 -23.33 58.42 1.76
N GLY A 745 -24.04 59.29 1.04
CA GLY A 745 -24.20 60.71 1.40
C GLY A 745 -23.06 61.65 1.00
N ALA A 746 -21.79 61.19 0.90
CA ALA A 746 -20.65 62.01 0.45
C ALA A 746 -19.59 61.21 -0.32
N CYS A 747 -18.79 61.90 -1.15
CA CYS A 747 -17.84 61.25 -2.06
C CYS A 747 -16.62 60.73 -1.30
N TRP A 748 -16.13 59.54 -1.65
CA TRP A 748 -14.98 58.91 -0.98
C TRP A 748 -13.62 59.50 -1.39
N ARG A 749 -13.57 60.43 -2.36
CA ARG A 749 -12.35 61.16 -2.74
C ARG A 749 -12.08 62.29 -1.74
N VAL A 750 -11.60 61.90 -0.56
CA VAL A 750 -11.09 62.80 0.47
C VAL A 750 -9.62 62.46 0.69
N TYR A 751 -8.74 63.45 0.64
CA TYR A 751 -7.31 63.27 0.91
C TYR A 751 -6.89 64.30 1.96
N GLU A 752 -6.35 63.83 3.09
CA GLU A 752 -5.89 64.66 4.22
C GLU A 752 -6.93 65.66 4.78
N GLY A 753 -8.22 65.37 4.62
CA GLY A 753 -9.32 66.21 5.11
C GLY A 753 -9.91 67.14 4.05
N ASP A 754 -9.28 67.28 2.89
CA ASP A 754 -9.79 68.05 1.76
C ASP A 754 -10.72 67.22 0.89
N ILE A 755 -11.90 67.79 0.56
CA ILE A 755 -12.93 67.15 -0.24
C ILE A 755 -12.67 67.46 -1.72
N PHE A 756 -12.29 66.45 -2.51
CA PHE A 756 -11.96 66.62 -3.94
C PHE A 756 -13.19 66.57 -4.85
N CYS A 757 -14.34 66.13 -4.33
CA CYS A 757 -15.59 66.08 -5.06
C CYS A 757 -16.76 66.37 -4.13
N LEU A 758 -17.50 67.45 -4.42
CA LEU A 758 -18.73 67.85 -3.73
C LEU A 758 -19.98 67.21 -4.36
N GLY A 759 -19.81 66.16 -5.16
CA GLY A 759 -20.89 65.43 -5.80
C GLY A 759 -21.81 64.81 -4.77
N ASN A 760 -23.12 64.92 -5.00
CA ASN A 760 -24.08 64.12 -4.27
C ASN A 760 -23.73 62.65 -4.51
N THR A 761 -23.30 61.97 -3.45
CA THR A 761 -22.93 60.57 -3.57
C THR A 761 -24.17 59.73 -3.30
N VAL A 762 -24.86 59.37 -4.37
CA VAL A 762 -25.54 58.09 -4.38
C VAL A 762 -24.40 57.08 -4.40
N CYS A 763 -24.11 56.46 -3.26
CA CYS A 763 -23.42 55.20 -3.37
C CYS A 763 -24.43 54.26 -4.00
N HIS A 764 -24.29 54.09 -5.30
CA HIS A 764 -24.67 52.83 -5.85
C HIS A 764 -23.70 51.85 -5.20
N GLU A 765 -24.09 51.25 -4.08
CA GLU A 765 -23.49 49.99 -3.65
C GLU A 765 -23.89 48.98 -4.73
N VAL A 766 -23.34 49.11 -5.94
CA VAL A 766 -23.23 47.98 -6.83
C VAL A 766 -22.15 47.16 -6.16
N VAL A 767 -22.53 46.44 -5.11
CA VAL A 767 -21.76 45.25 -4.79
C VAL A 767 -21.88 44.43 -6.05
N LEU A 768 -20.81 44.31 -6.84
CA LEU A 768 -20.75 43.27 -7.87
C LEU A 768 -20.74 41.98 -7.06
N THR A 769 -21.94 41.47 -6.81
CA THR A 769 -22.19 40.68 -5.61
C THR A 769 -21.55 39.31 -5.74
N MET A 770 -21.02 38.97 -6.93
CA MET A 770 -20.26 37.77 -7.23
C MET A 770 -19.27 38.00 -8.39
N LEU A 771 -17.97 38.03 -8.10
CA LEU A 771 -16.90 37.96 -9.11
C LEU A 771 -16.77 36.54 -9.67
N THR A 772 -17.07 35.54 -8.84
CA THR A 772 -17.12 34.12 -9.20
C THR A 772 -18.20 33.39 -8.42
N ILE A 773 -18.74 32.35 -9.04
CA ILE A 773 -19.57 31.32 -8.42
C ILE A 773 -18.77 30.02 -8.32
N PRO A 774 -18.95 29.18 -7.29
CA PRO A 774 -18.13 27.99 -7.10
C PRO A 774 -18.48 26.87 -8.09
N ASN A 775 -17.51 26.11 -8.58
CA ASN A 775 -17.80 24.91 -9.39
C ASN A 775 -18.49 23.83 -8.55
N VAL A 776 -18.09 23.71 -7.28
CA VAL A 776 -18.72 22.84 -6.28
C VAL A 776 -19.37 23.74 -5.23
N LEU A 777 -20.69 23.86 -5.30
CA LEU A 777 -21.48 24.60 -4.34
C LEU A 777 -21.82 23.70 -3.16
N ILE A 778 -21.33 24.07 -1.98
CA ILE A 778 -21.60 23.39 -0.71
C ILE A 778 -22.56 24.27 0.08
N ILE A 779 -23.71 23.71 0.46
CA ILE A 779 -24.71 24.35 1.30
C ILE A 779 -24.73 23.62 2.64
N GLU A 780 -24.25 24.26 3.70
CA GLU A 780 -24.25 23.71 5.06
C GLU A 780 -25.60 23.98 5.73
N MET A 781 -26.19 22.94 6.30
CA MET A 781 -27.47 23.01 6.98
C MET A 781 -27.25 23.44 8.43
N GLY A 782 -27.95 24.48 8.89
CA GLY A 782 -28.08 24.76 10.33
C GLY A 782 -29.09 23.85 11.00
N GLU A 783 -29.21 23.95 12.32
CA GLU A 783 -30.26 23.25 13.06
C GLU A 783 -31.65 23.60 12.48
N PRO A 784 -32.44 22.62 12.05
CA PRO A 784 -33.78 22.90 11.54
C PRO A 784 -34.67 23.43 12.67
N PRO A 785 -35.61 24.34 12.39
CA PRO A 785 -36.67 24.67 13.35
C PRO A 785 -37.46 23.41 13.73
N SER A 786 -38.00 23.34 14.94
CA SER A 786 -38.66 22.15 15.52
C SER A 786 -39.67 21.46 14.59
N ASP A 787 -40.40 22.24 13.78
CA ASP A 787 -41.43 21.76 12.84
C ASP A 787 -41.14 22.15 11.37
N GLY A 788 -39.94 22.64 11.07
CA GLY A 788 -39.58 23.22 9.77
C GLY A 788 -38.72 22.30 8.91
N HIS A 789 -38.99 22.23 7.60
CA HIS A 789 -38.21 21.44 6.64
C HIS A 789 -37.86 22.26 5.39
N TRP A 790 -36.72 21.96 4.78
CA TRP A 790 -36.29 22.57 3.53
C TRP A 790 -36.77 21.75 2.33
N ASP A 791 -37.21 22.39 1.25
CA ASP A 791 -37.49 21.75 -0.03
C ASP A 791 -36.24 21.84 -0.93
N VAL A 792 -35.60 20.68 -1.17
CA VAL A 792 -34.33 20.58 -1.89
C VAL A 792 -34.58 20.36 -3.39
N PRO A 793 -34.23 21.32 -4.27
CA PRO A 793 -34.44 21.17 -5.70
C PRO A 793 -33.35 20.31 -6.34
N SER A 794 -33.68 19.60 -7.43
CA SER A 794 -32.69 18.88 -8.25
C SER A 794 -31.72 19.80 -8.98
N ALA A 795 -32.13 21.06 -9.21
CA ALA A 795 -31.32 22.06 -9.89
C ALA A 795 -31.54 23.48 -9.35
N LEU A 796 -30.44 24.23 -9.27
CA LEU A 796 -30.37 25.64 -8.91
C LEU A 796 -29.80 26.44 -10.09
N TYR A 797 -30.26 27.67 -10.28
CA TYR A 797 -29.86 28.52 -11.40
C TYR A 797 -29.28 29.83 -10.85
N PRO A 798 -27.98 30.10 -11.07
CA PRO A 798 -27.36 31.35 -10.62
C PRO A 798 -27.78 32.55 -11.47
N TYR A 799 -28.46 32.33 -12.60
CA TYR A 799 -28.85 33.35 -13.55
C TYR A 799 -30.38 33.34 -13.78
N PRO A 800 -31.07 34.50 -13.81
CA PRO A 800 -32.54 34.55 -13.85
C PRO A 800 -33.18 33.92 -15.08
N ASN A 801 -32.53 33.99 -16.24
CA ASN A 801 -33.04 33.39 -17.47
C ASN A 801 -32.54 31.94 -17.60
N ASN A 802 -33.38 30.98 -17.20
CA ASN A 802 -33.03 29.56 -17.19
C ASN A 802 -32.62 29.01 -18.57
N ALA A 803 -33.17 29.53 -19.67
CA ALA A 803 -32.84 29.06 -21.02
C ALA A 803 -31.41 29.46 -21.41
N VAL A 804 -31.06 30.73 -21.18
CA VAL A 804 -29.69 31.25 -21.37
C VAL A 804 -28.73 30.57 -20.39
N ALA A 805 -29.15 30.42 -19.14
CA ALA A 805 -28.35 29.77 -18.12
C ALA A 805 -28.00 28.34 -18.51
N THR A 806 -28.98 27.56 -18.99
CA THR A 806 -28.77 26.18 -19.44
C THR A 806 -27.87 26.12 -20.68
N ALA A 807 -28.04 27.03 -21.64
CA ALA A 807 -27.22 27.08 -22.86
C ALA A 807 -25.73 27.31 -22.58
N HIS A 808 -25.41 27.99 -21.47
CA HIS A 808 -24.04 28.29 -21.05
C HIS A 808 -23.55 27.43 -19.87
N GLY A 809 -24.30 26.38 -19.48
CA GLY A 809 -23.95 25.51 -18.37
C GLY A 809 -23.99 26.19 -16.99
N LEU A 810 -24.69 27.33 -16.86
CA LEU A 810 -25.02 28.00 -15.60
C LEU A 810 -26.19 27.30 -14.92
N LYS A 811 -25.98 26.04 -14.56
CA LYS A 811 -26.95 25.22 -13.85
C LYS A 811 -26.21 24.38 -12.83
N TYR A 812 -26.63 24.49 -11.59
CA TYR A 812 -26.16 23.63 -10.51
C TYR A 812 -27.04 22.39 -10.46
N SER A 813 -26.46 21.21 -10.66
CA SER A 813 -27.14 19.92 -10.50
C SER A 813 -26.74 19.28 -9.18
N ILE A 814 -27.70 18.74 -8.43
CA ILE A 814 -27.42 18.09 -7.14
C ILE A 814 -26.54 16.84 -7.35
N THR A 815 -25.57 16.64 -6.46
CA THR A 815 -24.63 15.51 -6.54
C THR A 815 -24.57 14.69 -5.26
N ALA A 816 -24.67 15.30 -4.08
CA ALA A 816 -24.57 14.57 -2.82
C ALA A 816 -25.28 15.25 -1.64
N HIS A 817 -25.65 14.44 -0.64
CA HIS A 817 -26.04 14.84 0.71
C HIS A 817 -25.06 14.22 1.71
N CYS A 818 -24.68 14.98 2.73
CA CYS A 818 -24.01 14.44 3.90
C CYS A 818 -24.95 14.49 5.11
N TYR A 819 -24.94 13.44 5.91
CA TYR A 819 -25.76 13.33 7.12
C TYR A 819 -24.88 13.13 8.34
N VAL A 820 -25.36 13.60 9.50
CA VAL A 820 -24.69 13.49 10.79
C VAL A 820 -25.60 12.85 11.82
N SER A 821 -25.04 11.91 12.59
CA SER A 821 -25.63 11.47 13.86
C SER A 821 -24.90 12.21 14.98
N VAL A 822 -25.62 13.10 15.68
CA VAL A 822 -25.08 13.89 16.81
C VAL A 822 -24.75 12.98 17.98
N GLU A 823 -25.59 11.96 18.22
CA GLU A 823 -25.39 10.96 19.27
C GLU A 823 -24.17 10.09 19.00
N ASP A 824 -24.06 9.53 17.79
CA ASP A 824 -22.95 8.63 17.43
C ASP A 824 -21.66 9.35 17.02
N ARG A 825 -21.73 10.67 16.88
CA ARG A 825 -20.66 11.54 16.37
C ARG A 825 -20.08 10.97 15.07
N HIS A 826 -20.96 10.67 14.11
CA HIS A 826 -20.62 9.96 12.88
C HIS A 826 -21.27 10.59 11.66
N PHE A 827 -20.52 10.68 10.57
CA PHE A 827 -21.00 11.19 9.27
C PHE A 827 -21.13 10.08 8.24
N ILE A 828 -22.13 10.20 7.38
CA ILE A 828 -22.35 9.34 6.21
C ILE A 828 -22.69 10.22 4.99
N THR A 829 -22.51 9.69 3.77
CA THR A 829 -22.76 10.44 2.54
C THR A 829 -23.64 9.64 1.59
N ARG A 830 -24.69 10.26 1.05
CA ARG A 830 -25.46 9.76 -0.10
C ARG A 830 -25.07 10.55 -1.34
N TYR A 831 -24.69 9.91 -2.44
CA TYR A 831 -24.22 10.63 -3.63
C TYR A 831 -24.58 9.96 -4.95
N LEU A 832 -24.46 10.75 -6.02
CA LEU A 832 -24.69 10.36 -7.40
C LEU A 832 -23.36 10.08 -8.11
N THR A 833 -23.29 8.98 -8.85
CA THR A 833 -22.14 8.70 -9.72
C THR A 833 -22.16 9.58 -10.98
N SER A 834 -20.99 9.78 -11.59
CA SER A 834 -20.80 10.56 -12.82
C SER A 834 -20.76 9.71 -14.11
N ASP A 835 -21.11 8.42 -14.03
CA ASP A 835 -21.15 7.50 -15.18
C ASP A 835 -22.39 7.79 -16.05
N GLY A 836 -22.18 8.62 -17.08
CA GLY A 836 -23.16 9.32 -17.91
C GLY A 836 -24.20 8.51 -18.71
N ALA A 837 -24.89 7.55 -18.09
CA ALA A 837 -26.09 6.94 -18.64
C ALA A 837 -27.16 6.56 -17.60
N LYS A 838 -26.83 6.45 -16.30
CA LYS A 838 -27.79 6.12 -15.24
C LYS A 838 -27.46 6.91 -13.97
N ASN A 839 -28.38 7.73 -13.49
CA ASN A 839 -28.27 8.38 -12.17
C ASN A 839 -28.35 7.32 -11.06
N ARG A 840 -27.24 6.66 -10.76
CA ARG A 840 -27.15 5.69 -9.66
C ARG A 840 -26.83 6.44 -8.37
N ILE A 841 -27.50 6.05 -7.30
CA ILE A 841 -27.37 6.67 -5.99
C ILE A 841 -26.71 5.65 -5.06
N PHE A 842 -25.69 6.09 -4.34
CA PHE A 842 -24.94 5.25 -3.40
C PHE A 842 -24.95 5.88 -2.01
N ASP A 843 -25.00 5.03 -0.99
CA ASP A 843 -24.82 5.39 0.42
C ASP A 843 -23.46 4.91 0.92
N TYR A 844 -22.69 5.84 1.45
CA TYR A 844 -21.38 5.60 2.00
C TYR A 844 -21.41 5.76 3.52
N ASP A 845 -21.03 4.69 4.23
CA ASP A 845 -20.80 4.67 5.67
C ASP A 845 -19.48 3.92 5.94
N GLY A 846 -18.44 4.65 6.32
CA GLY A 846 -17.11 4.07 6.54
C GLY A 846 -17.04 3.00 7.64
N ARG A 847 -18.06 2.89 8.52
CA ARG A 847 -18.15 1.84 9.56
C ARG A 847 -18.77 0.53 9.04
N LYS A 848 -19.42 0.58 7.87
CA LYS A 848 -20.14 -0.55 7.26
C LYS A 848 -19.46 -0.98 5.97
N ASP A 849 -19.84 -2.16 5.50
CA ASP A 849 -19.50 -2.68 4.17
C ASP A 849 -17.99 -2.58 3.85
N GLU A 850 -17.15 -2.74 4.86
CA GLU A 850 -15.69 -2.62 4.77
C GLU A 850 -15.20 -1.30 4.14
N GLY A 851 -15.96 -0.22 4.30
CA GLY A 851 -15.66 1.10 3.74
C GLY A 851 -16.07 1.28 2.28
N HIS A 852 -16.91 0.39 1.73
CA HIS A 852 -17.51 0.53 0.41
C HIS A 852 -18.81 1.36 0.50
N ALA A 853 -19.09 2.12 -0.56
CA ALA A 853 -20.41 2.71 -0.73
C ALA A 853 -21.37 1.69 -1.35
N VAL A 854 -22.65 1.75 -1.01
CA VAL A 854 -23.67 0.75 -1.33
C VAL A 854 -24.73 1.35 -2.24
N LEU A 855 -25.05 0.67 -3.34
CA LEU A 855 -26.10 1.10 -4.28
C LEU A 855 -27.47 1.10 -3.59
N GLN A 856 -28.17 2.22 -3.72
CA GLN A 856 -29.57 2.34 -3.36
C GLN A 856 -30.49 1.59 -4.33
N SER A 857 -31.50 0.93 -3.77
CA SER A 857 -32.45 0.11 -4.55
C SER A 857 -33.25 0.91 -5.57
N SER A 858 -33.42 2.21 -5.31
CA SER A 858 -34.09 3.17 -6.19
C SER A 858 -33.08 4.17 -6.76
N SER A 859 -33.19 4.44 -8.06
CA SER A 859 -32.46 5.52 -8.75
C SER A 859 -33.25 6.83 -8.81
N ALA A 860 -34.43 6.88 -8.18
CA ALA A 860 -35.28 8.07 -8.20
C ALA A 860 -34.70 9.14 -7.27
N LEU A 861 -34.22 10.25 -7.85
CA LEU A 861 -33.75 11.42 -7.11
C LEU A 861 -34.79 11.93 -6.10
N LYS A 862 -36.08 11.91 -6.49
CA LYS A 862 -37.19 12.40 -5.66
C LYS A 862 -37.42 11.51 -4.45
N GLY A 863 -37.29 12.11 -3.27
CA GLY A 863 -37.39 11.43 -1.99
C GLY A 863 -36.11 10.69 -1.56
N LEU A 864 -35.02 10.76 -2.32
CA LEU A 864 -33.69 10.28 -1.89
C LEU A 864 -32.68 11.42 -1.73
N LEU A 865 -32.70 12.37 -2.66
CA LEU A 865 -31.85 13.57 -2.66
C LEU A 865 -32.66 14.86 -2.87
N THR A 866 -33.88 14.79 -3.39
CA THR A 866 -34.68 15.99 -3.71
C THR A 866 -36.08 15.93 -3.13
N GLY A 867 -36.66 17.11 -2.89
CA GLY A 867 -37.94 17.31 -2.22
C GLY A 867 -37.81 17.78 -0.76
N PRO A 868 -38.91 17.79 0.00
CA PRO A 868 -38.92 18.15 1.41
C PRO A 868 -37.99 17.25 2.24
N THR A 869 -37.11 17.83 3.07
CA THR A 869 -36.10 17.08 3.84
C THR A 869 -36.69 16.02 4.76
N HIS A 870 -37.86 16.28 5.34
CA HIS A 870 -38.58 15.33 6.20
C HIS A 870 -39.20 14.13 5.45
N LEU A 871 -39.29 14.20 4.11
CA LEU A 871 -39.79 13.12 3.25
C LEU A 871 -38.65 12.35 2.55
N LEU A 872 -37.40 12.67 2.86
CA LEU A 872 -36.27 11.89 2.38
C LEU A 872 -36.30 10.50 3.04
N ARG A 873 -36.27 9.47 2.21
CA ARG A 873 -36.40 8.07 2.61
C ARG A 873 -35.04 7.42 2.78
N ASP A 874 -35.05 6.25 3.42
CA ASP A 874 -33.88 5.39 3.59
C ASP A 874 -32.71 6.08 4.29
N ILE A 875 -33.00 7.08 5.15
CA ILE A 875 -32.03 7.71 6.04
C ILE A 875 -32.00 6.88 7.34
N PRO A 876 -30.83 6.46 7.85
CA PRO A 876 -30.77 5.74 9.12
C PRO A 876 -31.32 6.57 10.28
N ASP A 877 -31.95 5.90 11.25
CA ASP A 877 -32.48 6.57 12.45
C ASP A 877 -31.38 7.35 13.19
N GLY A 878 -31.71 8.54 13.69
CA GLY A 878 -30.78 9.42 14.41
C GLY A 878 -29.89 10.29 13.51
N TYR A 879 -29.97 10.15 12.19
CA TYR A 879 -29.24 11.00 11.24
C TYR A 879 -30.07 12.19 10.75
N GLN A 880 -29.42 13.35 10.70
CA GLN A 880 -29.98 14.56 10.10
C GLN A 880 -29.10 15.07 8.96
N LEU A 881 -29.70 15.78 8.01
CA LEU A 881 -29.00 16.37 6.87
C LEU A 881 -28.09 17.50 7.34
N ASP A 882 -26.79 17.40 7.06
CA ASP A 882 -25.76 18.37 7.49
C ASP A 882 -25.26 19.23 6.33
N ALA A 883 -25.20 18.69 5.11
CA ALA A 883 -24.79 19.45 3.94
C ALA A 883 -25.39 18.92 2.63
N ILE A 884 -25.57 19.84 1.67
CA ILE A 884 -26.04 19.56 0.31
C ILE A 884 -24.97 20.04 -0.68
N ILE A 885 -24.63 19.20 -1.66
CA ILE A 885 -23.59 19.47 -2.64
C ILE A 885 -24.21 19.53 -4.04
N TYR A 886 -23.90 20.61 -4.75
CA TYR A 886 -24.23 20.81 -6.16
C TYR A 886 -22.97 21.02 -7.00
N HIS A 887 -23.03 20.57 -8.25
CA HIS A 887 -22.00 20.79 -9.27
C HIS A 887 -22.51 21.76 -10.35
N LEU A 888 -21.66 22.72 -10.75
CA LEU A 888 -21.94 23.62 -11.87
C LEU A 888 -21.69 22.90 -13.20
N ASP A 889 -22.77 22.58 -13.92
CA ASP A 889 -22.75 21.72 -15.12
C ASP A 889 -21.69 22.15 -16.16
N GLY A 890 -21.51 23.46 -16.37
CA GLY A 890 -20.54 23.98 -17.34
C GLY A 890 -19.16 24.33 -16.78
N GLY A 891 -18.87 24.01 -15.51
CA GLY A 891 -17.55 24.16 -14.89
C GLY A 891 -16.94 25.56 -14.97
N GLU A 892 -15.61 25.64 -15.13
CA GLU A 892 -14.90 26.91 -15.25
C GLU A 892 -15.38 27.77 -16.45
N PRO A 893 -15.68 27.21 -17.64
CA PRO A 893 -16.29 27.98 -18.73
C PRO A 893 -17.58 28.71 -18.34
N ALA A 894 -18.49 28.03 -17.63
CA ALA A 894 -19.72 28.65 -17.12
C ALA A 894 -19.42 29.74 -16.09
N GLN A 895 -18.48 29.49 -15.17
CA GLN A 895 -18.02 30.49 -14.19
C GLN A 895 -17.48 31.76 -14.89
N LYS A 896 -16.67 31.61 -15.94
CA LYS A 896 -16.15 32.73 -16.76
C LYS A 896 -17.27 33.47 -17.47
N TYR A 897 -18.26 32.76 -18.01
CA TYR A 897 -19.43 33.37 -18.65
C TYR A 897 -20.26 34.16 -17.64
N PHE A 898 -20.52 33.61 -16.44
CA PHE A 898 -21.22 34.30 -15.36
C PHE A 898 -20.55 35.64 -15.03
N ARG A 899 -19.22 35.62 -14.84
CA ARG A 899 -18.44 36.83 -14.54
C ARG A 899 -18.59 37.89 -15.63
N LYS A 900 -18.58 37.49 -16.91
CA LYS A 900 -18.76 38.40 -18.06
C LYS A 900 -20.14 39.05 -18.13
N GLN A 901 -21.17 38.46 -17.51
CA GLN A 901 -22.52 39.03 -17.49
C GLN A 901 -22.75 40.02 -16.33
N GLN A 902 -21.82 40.06 -15.37
CA GLN A 902 -21.89 40.96 -14.19
C GLN A 902 -21.10 42.26 -14.40
N ILE A 903 -20.12 42.24 -15.32
CA ILE A 903 -19.34 43.39 -15.78
C ILE A 903 -20.08 44.00 -16.96
#